data_AF-A0A1I4CZC0-F1
#
_entry.id   AF-A0A1I4CZC0-F1
#
_cell.length_a   1.000
_cell.length_b   1.000
_cell.length_c   1.000
_cell.angle_alpha   90.00
_cell.angle_beta   90.00
_cell.angle_gamma   90.00
#
_symmetry.space_group_name_H-M   'P 1'
#
loop_
_entity.id
_entity.type
_entity.pdbx_description
1 polymer ?
#
loop_
_entity_poly.entity_id
_entity_poly.type
_entity_poly.pdbx_seq_one_letter_code
_entity_poly.pdbx_strand_id
1 'polypeptide(L)'
;METKQLRNRLLQLFPQDQVFTDELSRLVKGTDAGLYRLIPKAVVRVNSEDEVIRLLGFCRTENLPVTFKAAGTSLSGQTISDSILMETGTGFEFSTITDEGRTAIFGCGLTGAAANRMLMRYRRKLGPKPASINSAKIGGIIANNASGSSYGIQHNSYNTIRSMRIIFADGSLLDTADNESCQTFITSHPQLIAEIEQLHNDVVSNEAIRKKIASKFQLKNTCGYGVNSLIDFNNPIQIIQHLMIGSEGTLGFVSQATFKTVHDAPMKATAMIYFSNLREVSNTIIPLRSCQVSAAELMDRNALRAVEDQDGMPEELKSLPEGAAALLIDTSADDEETLLSQMAEIEEKLAHIKTLTPIRFTTDKHLYNLYWNVRNGLFTSAAATRPPRTASIIEDIAFRAESLGDALTDVRELLVRTGYGNAVMWGHLLDGNVHFTVFPDINTPEEVEKYAVFMEELCELVAVKHNGSLKAEHGTGRNMAPFVEKEWGGEVYDLMKRIKKTFDPENILNPGVLINDDKDIFIKNLKRIPEANPIIDKCIECGFCEVNCPSKNLTLTPRQRIVAYRHLAEQEVSGTKKSNPIQKQVKEISYPLEETCATDGLCGLACPVRIDTGKLVKELRWQQNGRLANLIANTIAGNMAGTTSLLRGLLPIPHYIGKSVGYGVMESVTKGFYRLGDGVFPLWTRYTPSGSKKITRNIFPAGAPDAPVAVYFPSCITRAMGAPSLGYKEAEDIPQKMLSILRKAGYTVIIPEEKNRLCCGMAFSSKGFRKQAQKKENELNEALLKASRNGELPVICDMSPCLLHMRETLDKRLRLYDQVEFIHDFLLDCLQFTRQPVSVAIHTTCSSTKMHLEEKLHTVASRCAQKVIVPENIGCCGWAGDRGFFYPELNNSALTPLRHSIRDATEGYSNSRTCEIGLSINSGIAYKSIVYLVDKATT
;
A
#
# COMPACT_ATOMS: atom_id res chain seq x y z
N MET A 1 34.51 -2.26 11.39
CA MET A 1 34.58 -0.91 10.81
C MET A 1 33.62 0.03 11.53
N GLU A 2 34.09 1.21 11.96
CA GLU A 2 33.25 2.23 12.60
C GLU A 2 32.27 2.89 11.61
N THR A 3 31.10 3.35 12.08
CA THR A 3 30.03 3.92 11.23
C THR A 3 30.50 5.09 10.37
N LYS A 4 31.36 5.97 10.90
CA LYS A 4 31.88 7.14 10.15
C LYS A 4 32.80 6.71 8.99
N GLN A 5 33.64 5.72 9.23
CA GLN A 5 34.52 5.15 8.21
C GLN A 5 33.70 4.43 7.14
N LEU A 6 32.72 3.61 7.54
CA LEU A 6 31.79 2.94 6.62
C LEU A 6 31.07 3.94 5.73
N ARG A 7 30.52 5.02 6.32
CA ARG A 7 29.85 6.09 5.57
C ARG A 7 30.75 6.69 4.51
N ASN A 8 31.96 7.10 4.86
CA ASN A 8 32.87 7.76 3.93
C ASN A 8 33.22 6.86 2.73
N ARG A 9 33.39 5.56 2.96
CA ARG A 9 33.66 4.59 1.89
C ARG A 9 32.45 4.34 1.00
N LEU A 10 31.27 4.22 1.58
CA LEU A 10 30.03 4.10 0.80
C LEU A 10 29.78 5.36 -0.06
N LEU A 11 30.08 6.55 0.45
CA LEU A 11 29.97 7.81 -0.30
C LEU A 11 30.99 7.95 -1.45
N GLN A 12 32.04 7.14 -1.48
CA GLN A 12 32.93 7.05 -2.65
C GLN A 12 32.34 6.18 -3.77
N LEU A 13 31.39 5.31 -3.43
CA LEU A 13 30.78 4.34 -4.36
C LEU A 13 29.37 4.74 -4.80
N PHE A 14 28.66 5.50 -3.97
CA PHE A 14 27.25 5.84 -4.15
C PHE A 14 26.99 7.33 -3.87
N PRO A 15 26.04 7.94 -4.59
CA PRO A 15 25.51 9.26 -4.28
C PRO A 15 25.02 9.39 -2.83
N GLN A 16 25.10 10.61 -2.28
CA GLN A 16 24.73 10.88 -0.90
C GLN A 16 23.26 10.55 -0.58
N ASP A 17 22.35 10.76 -1.52
CA ASP A 17 20.92 10.48 -1.38
C ASP A 17 20.57 8.98 -1.43
N GLN A 18 21.55 8.12 -1.74
CA GLN A 18 21.44 6.68 -1.69
C GLN A 18 21.98 6.06 -0.39
N VAL A 19 22.76 6.79 0.42
CA VAL A 19 23.46 6.24 1.60
C VAL A 19 22.90 6.81 2.90
N PHE A 20 22.29 5.94 3.72
CA PHE A 20 21.68 6.31 4.99
C PHE A 20 22.41 5.67 6.17
N THR A 21 23.07 6.49 6.98
CA THR A 21 23.85 6.04 8.14
C THR A 21 23.45 6.73 9.46
N ASP A 22 22.55 7.71 9.41
CA ASP A 22 22.03 8.33 10.63
C ASP A 22 21.11 7.37 11.40
N GLU A 23 21.00 7.58 12.72
CA GLU A 23 20.25 6.69 13.63
C GLU A 23 18.79 6.52 13.21
N LEU A 24 18.10 7.63 12.89
CA LEU A 24 16.70 7.61 12.51
C LEU A 24 16.48 6.82 11.22
N SER A 25 17.24 7.11 10.16
CA SER A 25 17.10 6.40 8.89
C SER A 25 17.41 4.92 9.02
N ARG A 26 18.48 4.54 9.75
CA ARG A 26 18.84 3.12 9.97
C ARG A 26 17.70 2.38 10.66
N LEU A 27 17.10 2.97 11.69
CA LEU A 27 15.97 2.37 12.41
C LEU A 27 14.73 2.21 11.52
N VAL A 28 14.26 3.30 10.91
CA VAL A 28 12.96 3.31 10.22
C VAL A 28 13.01 2.56 8.90
N LYS A 29 14.13 2.63 8.16
CA LYS A 29 14.35 1.84 6.94
C LYS A 29 14.74 0.40 7.25
N GLY A 30 15.33 0.13 8.41
CA GLY A 30 15.67 -1.21 8.89
C GLY A 30 14.46 -2.08 9.25
N THR A 31 13.30 -1.47 9.51
CA THR A 31 12.11 -2.18 10.01
C THR A 31 11.26 -2.82 8.91
N ASP A 32 10.86 -4.08 9.07
CA ASP A 32 9.89 -4.78 8.21
C ASP A 32 8.57 -5.08 8.93
N ALA A 33 7.73 -5.97 8.37
CA ALA A 33 6.43 -6.32 8.94
C ALA A 33 6.51 -7.38 10.05
N GLY A 34 7.65 -8.05 10.21
CA GLY A 34 7.83 -9.19 11.11
C GLY A 34 7.99 -8.78 12.57
N LEU A 35 8.17 -9.78 13.44
CA LEU A 35 8.29 -9.61 14.89
C LEU A 35 9.66 -9.07 15.34
N TYR A 36 10.65 -9.11 14.45
CA TYR A 36 12.05 -8.89 14.79
C TYR A 36 12.51 -7.45 14.51
N ARG A 37 13.55 -7.00 15.21
CA ARG A 37 14.21 -5.73 14.95
C ARG A 37 15.73 -5.87 15.06
N LEU A 38 16.39 -5.68 13.93
CA LEU A 38 17.83 -5.46 13.82
C LEU A 38 18.06 -4.09 13.19
N ILE A 39 18.98 -3.30 13.73
CA ILE A 39 19.28 -1.96 13.24
C ILE A 39 20.56 -2.04 12.38
N PRO A 40 20.48 -1.80 11.06
CA PRO A 40 21.64 -1.92 10.19
C PRO A 40 22.70 -0.87 10.53
N LYS A 41 23.96 -1.13 10.16
CA LYS A 41 25.05 -0.14 10.16
C LYS A 41 24.87 0.91 9.06
N ALA A 42 24.33 0.52 7.91
CA ALA A 42 23.98 1.42 6.83
C ALA A 42 22.83 0.85 5.99
N VAL A 43 22.02 1.73 5.42
CA VAL A 43 21.08 1.38 4.34
C VAL A 43 21.59 2.00 3.06
N VAL A 44 21.69 1.21 1.99
CA VAL A 44 22.13 1.66 0.66
C VAL A 44 21.00 1.41 -0.33
N ARG A 45 20.49 2.47 -0.96
CA ARG A 45 19.47 2.37 -1.99
C ARG A 45 20.11 2.25 -3.36
N VAL A 46 19.79 1.18 -4.09
CA VAL A 46 20.35 0.89 -5.42
C VAL A 46 19.30 0.98 -6.53
N ASN A 47 19.68 1.47 -7.69
CA ASN A 47 18.82 1.75 -8.84
C ASN A 47 19.27 1.05 -10.13
N SER A 48 20.34 0.26 -10.10
CA SER A 48 20.82 -0.49 -11.28
C SER A 48 21.54 -1.77 -10.87
N GLU A 49 21.67 -2.70 -11.82
CA GLU A 49 22.48 -3.91 -11.65
C GLU A 49 23.94 -3.57 -11.32
N ASP A 50 24.52 -2.55 -11.97
CA ASP A 50 25.89 -2.09 -11.70
C ASP A 50 26.07 -1.61 -10.25
N GLU A 51 25.07 -0.90 -9.69
CA GLU A 51 25.10 -0.48 -8.28
C GLU A 51 25.05 -1.67 -7.33
N VAL A 52 24.29 -2.72 -7.67
CA VAL A 52 24.24 -3.97 -6.90
C VAL A 52 25.59 -4.68 -6.93
N ILE A 53 26.19 -4.85 -8.13
CA ILE A 53 27.51 -5.48 -8.31
C ILE A 53 28.58 -4.71 -7.52
N ARG A 54 28.58 -3.38 -7.59
CA ARG A 54 29.50 -2.53 -6.81
C ARG A 54 29.31 -2.72 -5.30
N LEU A 55 28.08 -2.77 -4.81
CA LEU A 55 27.80 -2.96 -3.38
C LEU A 55 28.26 -4.35 -2.91
N LEU A 56 28.00 -5.39 -3.69
CA LEU A 56 28.40 -6.76 -3.36
C LEU A 56 29.92 -6.90 -3.32
N GLY A 57 30.63 -6.34 -4.31
CA GLY A 57 32.10 -6.30 -4.30
C GLY A 57 32.67 -5.57 -3.08
N PHE A 58 32.04 -4.47 -2.65
CA PHE A 58 32.40 -3.78 -1.41
C PHE A 58 32.15 -4.64 -0.17
N CYS A 59 30.96 -5.22 -0.03
CA CYS A 59 30.58 -6.07 1.09
C CYS A 59 31.52 -7.28 1.22
N ARG A 60 31.86 -7.92 0.11
CA ARG A 60 32.81 -9.03 0.05
C ARG A 60 34.20 -8.62 0.51
N THR A 61 34.75 -7.54 -0.06
CA THR A 61 36.08 -7.02 0.31
C THR A 61 36.18 -6.68 1.80
N GLU A 62 35.09 -6.15 2.37
CA GLU A 62 35.03 -5.74 3.78
C GLU A 62 34.54 -6.83 4.74
N ASN A 63 34.20 -8.01 4.21
CA ASN A 63 33.55 -9.09 4.96
C ASN A 63 32.34 -8.57 5.77
N LEU A 64 31.48 -7.79 5.11
CA LEU A 64 30.26 -7.23 5.69
C LEU A 64 29.03 -7.93 5.12
N PRO A 65 28.20 -8.56 5.97
CA PRO A 65 26.95 -9.11 5.51
C PRO A 65 26.02 -8.06 4.89
N VAL A 66 25.27 -8.48 3.88
CA VAL A 66 24.26 -7.70 3.17
C VAL A 66 22.94 -8.44 3.12
N THR A 67 21.86 -7.73 3.41
CA THR A 67 20.49 -8.22 3.28
C THR A 67 19.76 -7.37 2.24
N PHE A 68 19.03 -8.02 1.33
CA PHE A 68 18.23 -7.32 0.33
C PHE A 68 16.83 -7.04 0.84
N LYS A 69 16.34 -5.84 0.57
CA LYS A 69 15.00 -5.40 0.95
C LYS A 69 14.30 -4.74 -0.23
N ALA A 70 13.15 -5.31 -0.57
CA ALA A 70 12.24 -4.72 -1.53
C ALA A 70 11.23 -3.79 -0.82
N ALA A 71 10.02 -4.27 -0.49
CA ALA A 71 9.01 -3.49 0.23
C ALA A 71 9.09 -3.61 1.77
N GLY A 72 9.73 -4.67 2.28
CA GLY A 72 9.73 -4.98 3.71
C GLY A 72 8.36 -5.38 4.25
N THR A 73 7.58 -6.14 3.47
CA THR A 73 6.27 -6.69 3.86
C THR A 73 6.37 -8.11 4.42
N SER A 74 7.58 -8.65 4.56
CA SER A 74 7.87 -9.99 5.07
C SER A 74 7.63 -10.10 6.58
N LEU A 75 7.24 -11.29 7.04
CA LEU A 75 6.76 -11.52 8.42
C LEU A 75 7.75 -12.31 9.29
N SER A 76 8.71 -13.01 8.70
CA SER A 76 9.59 -13.97 9.38
C SER A 76 10.99 -13.41 9.67
N GLY A 77 11.21 -12.09 9.54
CA GLY A 77 12.50 -11.43 9.84
C GLY A 77 13.58 -11.58 8.75
N GLN A 78 13.19 -11.91 7.52
CA GLN A 78 14.13 -12.12 6.41
C GLN A 78 14.59 -10.84 5.71
N THR A 79 13.98 -9.68 5.99
CA THR A 79 14.33 -8.41 5.34
C THR A 79 14.95 -7.38 6.29
N ILE A 80 15.54 -7.85 7.39
CA ILE A 80 16.23 -7.03 8.40
C ILE A 80 17.69 -7.45 8.56
N SER A 81 18.53 -6.52 9.00
CA SER A 81 19.97 -6.72 9.16
C SER A 81 20.53 -5.82 10.26
N ASP A 82 21.58 -6.27 10.93
CA ASP A 82 22.45 -5.45 11.79
C ASP A 82 23.72 -4.97 11.06
N SER A 83 23.85 -5.28 9.75
CA SER A 83 24.99 -4.94 8.89
C SER A 83 24.56 -4.00 7.76
N ILE A 84 24.71 -4.38 6.48
CA ILE A 84 24.31 -3.57 5.32
C ILE A 84 22.91 -4.02 4.88
N LEU A 85 22.00 -3.05 4.75
CA LEU A 85 20.68 -3.29 4.17
C LEU A 85 20.59 -2.62 2.80
N MET A 86 20.38 -3.40 1.75
CA MET A 86 20.23 -2.89 0.39
C MET A 86 18.74 -2.69 0.06
N GLU A 87 18.31 -1.46 -0.18
CA GLU A 87 16.93 -1.12 -0.56
C GLU A 87 16.82 -0.98 -2.09
N THR A 88 15.86 -1.66 -2.72
CA THR A 88 15.60 -1.46 -4.16
C THR A 88 14.96 -0.08 -4.42
N GLY A 89 15.62 0.74 -5.25
CA GLY A 89 15.14 2.03 -5.73
C GLY A 89 14.26 1.93 -6.98
N THR A 90 13.95 3.08 -7.59
CA THR A 90 12.99 3.20 -8.70
C THR A 90 13.55 2.73 -10.04
N GLY A 91 14.86 2.55 -10.17
CA GLY A 91 15.47 2.07 -11.42
C GLY A 91 15.11 0.61 -11.77
N PHE A 92 14.50 -0.14 -10.84
CA PHE A 92 13.96 -1.48 -11.08
C PHE A 92 12.44 -1.49 -11.31
N GLU A 93 11.80 -0.33 -11.51
CA GLU A 93 10.35 -0.20 -11.76
C GLU A 93 10.05 -0.12 -13.27
N PHE A 94 10.36 -1.20 -14.00
CA PHE A 94 10.10 -1.31 -15.43
C PHE A 94 9.34 -2.60 -15.78
N SER A 95 8.81 -2.65 -17.00
CA SER A 95 8.12 -3.82 -17.52
C SER A 95 8.16 -3.89 -19.04
N THR A 96 8.09 -5.11 -19.59
CA THR A 96 7.85 -5.36 -21.02
C THR A 96 6.80 -6.46 -21.14
N ILE A 97 5.73 -6.22 -21.91
CA ILE A 97 4.64 -7.19 -22.10
C ILE A 97 4.60 -7.61 -23.57
N THR A 98 4.56 -8.92 -23.82
CA THR A 98 4.61 -9.54 -25.15
C THR A 98 3.51 -10.61 -25.27
N ASP A 99 3.31 -11.15 -26.47
CA ASP A 99 2.40 -12.27 -26.74
C ASP A 99 0.98 -12.07 -26.18
N GLU A 100 0.40 -10.88 -26.39
CA GLU A 100 -0.93 -10.53 -25.85
C GLU A 100 -1.02 -10.76 -24.33
N GLY A 101 0.03 -10.41 -23.60
CA GLY A 101 0.07 -10.55 -22.15
C GLY A 101 0.46 -11.93 -21.65
N ARG A 102 0.58 -12.97 -22.50
CA ARG A 102 0.97 -14.33 -22.07
C ARG A 102 2.37 -14.38 -21.46
N THR A 103 3.26 -13.49 -21.92
CA THR A 103 4.63 -13.36 -21.42
C THR A 103 4.88 -11.92 -20.97
N ALA A 104 5.39 -11.73 -19.75
CA ALA A 104 5.72 -10.41 -19.24
C ALA A 104 7.03 -10.40 -18.45
N ILE A 105 7.89 -9.43 -18.74
CA ILE A 105 9.12 -9.15 -17.99
C ILE A 105 8.82 -8.04 -16.99
N PHE A 106 9.18 -8.24 -15.73
CA PHE A 106 9.05 -7.24 -14.68
C PHE A 106 10.36 -7.07 -13.92
N GLY A 107 10.75 -5.82 -13.68
CA GLY A 107 11.84 -5.48 -12.77
C GLY A 107 11.46 -5.77 -11.32
N CYS A 108 12.45 -6.10 -10.48
CA CYS A 108 12.22 -6.54 -9.10
C CYS A 108 11.61 -5.45 -8.20
N GLY A 109 11.71 -4.18 -8.61
CA GLY A 109 11.21 -3.01 -7.88
C GLY A 109 9.71 -2.74 -8.06
N LEU A 110 9.08 -3.34 -9.08
CA LEU A 110 7.67 -3.12 -9.40
C LEU A 110 6.74 -3.82 -8.39
N THR A 111 5.60 -3.23 -8.01
CA THR A 111 4.62 -3.91 -7.16
C THR A 111 3.79 -4.92 -7.96
N GLY A 112 3.37 -6.02 -7.31
CA GLY A 112 2.52 -7.02 -7.96
C GLY A 112 1.18 -6.44 -8.45
N ALA A 113 0.61 -5.48 -7.71
CA ALA A 113 -0.61 -4.80 -8.13
C ALA A 113 -0.39 -3.90 -9.36
N ALA A 114 0.77 -3.25 -9.48
CA ALA A 114 1.12 -2.51 -10.69
C ALA A 114 1.25 -3.46 -11.89
N ALA A 115 1.96 -4.58 -11.73
CA ALA A 115 2.07 -5.60 -12.77
C ALA A 115 0.69 -6.12 -13.23
N ASN A 116 -0.20 -6.48 -12.29
CA ASN A 116 -1.55 -6.96 -12.62
C ASN A 116 -2.43 -5.90 -13.32
N ARG A 117 -2.32 -4.62 -12.94
CA ARG A 117 -3.01 -3.53 -13.67
C ARG A 117 -2.57 -3.45 -15.13
N MET A 118 -1.28 -3.62 -15.40
CA MET A 118 -0.75 -3.59 -16.77
C MET A 118 -1.21 -4.79 -17.60
N LEU A 119 -1.39 -5.95 -16.97
CA LEU A 119 -1.85 -7.20 -17.60
C LEU A 119 -3.37 -7.25 -17.82
N MET A 120 -4.15 -6.51 -17.03
CA MET A 120 -5.62 -6.52 -17.06
C MET A 120 -6.21 -6.31 -18.48
N ARG A 121 -5.61 -5.42 -19.29
CA ARG A 121 -6.07 -5.15 -20.66
C ARG A 121 -5.98 -6.34 -21.60
N TYR A 122 -5.21 -7.37 -21.23
CA TYR A 122 -5.03 -8.61 -21.96
C TYR A 122 -5.82 -9.78 -21.36
N ARG A 123 -6.66 -9.54 -20.33
CA ARG A 123 -7.29 -10.60 -19.52
C ARG A 123 -6.27 -11.55 -18.91
N ARG A 124 -5.15 -10.99 -18.45
CA ARG A 124 -4.06 -11.74 -17.81
C ARG A 124 -3.75 -11.19 -16.43
N LYS A 125 -3.12 -12.02 -15.60
CA LYS A 125 -2.59 -11.68 -14.29
C LYS A 125 -1.35 -12.51 -13.96
N LEU A 126 -0.57 -12.06 -13.00
CA LEU A 126 0.42 -12.91 -12.34
C LEU A 126 -0.29 -14.07 -11.65
N GLY A 127 0.32 -15.25 -11.71
CA GLY A 127 -0.10 -16.41 -10.93
C GLY A 127 -0.04 -16.14 -9.42
N PRO A 128 1.09 -15.68 -8.86
CA PRO A 128 1.16 -15.32 -7.45
C PRO A 128 0.34 -14.06 -7.13
N LYS A 129 -0.51 -14.16 -6.11
CA LYS A 129 -1.38 -13.09 -5.60
C LYS A 129 -1.39 -13.05 -4.06
N PRO A 130 -0.26 -12.65 -3.42
CA PRO A 130 -0.20 -12.58 -1.96
C PRO A 130 -1.15 -11.50 -1.42
N ALA A 131 -1.58 -11.63 -0.16
CA ALA A 131 -2.42 -10.62 0.49
C ALA A 131 -1.79 -9.21 0.50
N SER A 132 -0.46 -9.15 0.47
CA SER A 132 0.33 -7.92 0.42
C SER A 132 0.55 -7.37 -1.00
N ILE A 133 -0.04 -7.93 -2.06
CA ILE A 133 0.25 -7.61 -3.47
C ILE A 133 0.20 -6.11 -3.84
N ASN A 134 -0.60 -5.32 -3.12
CA ASN A 134 -0.68 -3.87 -3.28
C ASN A 134 0.63 -3.14 -2.90
N SER A 135 1.48 -3.76 -2.09
CA SER A 135 2.75 -3.23 -1.60
C SER A 135 3.95 -4.13 -1.91
N ALA A 136 3.76 -5.45 -1.93
CA ALA A 136 4.79 -6.42 -2.24
C ALA A 136 5.33 -6.18 -3.65
N LYS A 137 6.67 -6.17 -3.74
CA LYS A 137 7.41 -6.00 -4.99
C LYS A 137 7.80 -7.35 -5.58
N ILE A 138 7.95 -7.41 -6.90
CA ILE A 138 8.25 -8.64 -7.66
C ILE A 138 9.45 -9.39 -7.07
N GLY A 139 10.54 -8.70 -6.71
CA GLY A 139 11.71 -9.35 -6.10
C GLY A 139 11.37 -10.07 -4.79
N GLY A 140 10.52 -9.49 -3.95
CA GLY A 140 10.07 -10.12 -2.71
C GLY A 140 9.09 -11.27 -2.96
N ILE A 141 8.20 -11.15 -3.96
CA ILE A 141 7.26 -12.22 -4.35
C ILE A 141 8.03 -13.47 -4.76
N ILE A 142 9.08 -13.29 -5.57
CA ILE A 142 9.97 -14.36 -6.01
C ILE A 142 10.78 -14.94 -4.85
N ALA A 143 11.46 -14.07 -4.10
CA ALA A 143 12.38 -14.50 -3.04
C ALA A 143 11.70 -15.25 -1.90
N ASN A 144 10.39 -15.08 -1.70
CA ASN A 144 9.60 -15.83 -0.72
C ASN A 144 8.77 -16.95 -1.36
N ASN A 145 8.82 -17.13 -2.68
CA ASN A 145 7.87 -17.95 -3.46
C ASN A 145 6.41 -17.68 -3.05
N ALA A 146 6.08 -16.41 -2.83
CA ALA A 146 4.77 -16.02 -2.34
C ALA A 146 3.69 -16.46 -3.33
N SER A 147 2.55 -16.95 -2.83
CA SER A 147 1.45 -17.42 -3.66
C SER A 147 0.13 -16.72 -3.30
N GLY A 148 -0.69 -17.24 -2.40
CA GLY A 148 -1.97 -16.65 -1.98
C GLY A 148 -3.20 -17.44 -2.46
N SER A 149 -4.34 -16.74 -2.53
CA SER A 149 -5.69 -17.35 -2.69
C SER A 149 -6.04 -17.91 -4.05
N SER A 150 -5.23 -17.67 -5.07
CA SER A 150 -5.52 -18.11 -6.43
C SER A 150 -4.48 -19.13 -6.87
N TYR A 151 -4.96 -20.29 -7.32
CA TYR A 151 -4.21 -21.26 -8.12
C TYR A 151 -2.97 -21.92 -7.46
N GLY A 152 -2.80 -21.72 -6.15
CA GLY A 152 -1.99 -22.57 -5.28
C GLY A 152 -0.55 -22.81 -5.73
N ILE A 153 -0.13 -24.07 -5.68
CA ILE A 153 1.21 -24.52 -6.10
C ILE A 153 1.35 -24.44 -7.63
N GLN A 154 0.28 -24.66 -8.39
CA GLN A 154 0.32 -24.80 -9.86
C GLN A 154 0.77 -23.51 -10.56
N HIS A 155 0.43 -22.36 -9.98
CA HIS A 155 0.70 -21.05 -10.58
C HIS A 155 1.49 -20.13 -9.65
N ASN A 156 2.29 -20.70 -8.73
CA ASN A 156 3.25 -19.94 -7.95
C ASN A 156 4.44 -19.45 -8.81
N SER A 157 5.38 -18.72 -8.19
CA SER A 157 6.55 -18.21 -8.90
C SER A 157 7.39 -19.35 -9.51
N TYR A 158 7.58 -20.45 -8.77
CA TYR A 158 8.32 -21.64 -9.22
C TYR A 158 7.84 -22.17 -10.58
N ASN A 159 6.51 -22.27 -10.77
CA ASN A 159 5.93 -22.83 -11.99
C ASN A 159 5.67 -21.82 -13.10
N THR A 160 5.68 -20.51 -12.80
CA THR A 160 5.33 -19.46 -13.77
C THR A 160 6.53 -18.70 -14.31
N ILE A 161 7.69 -18.74 -13.64
CA ILE A 161 8.89 -18.08 -14.14
C ILE A 161 9.46 -18.86 -15.33
N ARG A 162 9.78 -18.11 -16.39
CA ARG A 162 10.46 -18.61 -17.58
C ARG A 162 11.97 -18.38 -17.51
N SER A 163 12.38 -17.18 -17.08
CA SER A 163 13.78 -16.78 -16.99
C SER A 163 13.99 -15.65 -15.99
N MET A 164 15.25 -15.42 -15.59
CA MET A 164 15.65 -14.46 -14.57
C MET A 164 17.02 -13.85 -14.90
N ARG A 165 17.26 -12.65 -14.35
CA ARG A 165 18.60 -12.06 -14.25
C ARG A 165 19.02 -12.06 -12.78
N ILE A 166 20.15 -12.69 -12.51
CA ILE A 166 20.63 -13.01 -11.16
C ILE A 166 22.04 -12.46 -10.98
N ILE A 167 22.28 -11.76 -9.87
CA ILE A 167 23.59 -11.25 -9.47
C ILE A 167 24.04 -11.98 -8.22
N PHE A 168 25.22 -12.62 -8.27
CA PHE A 168 25.76 -13.43 -7.17
C PHE A 168 26.69 -12.64 -6.25
N ALA A 169 27.07 -13.26 -5.12
CA ALA A 169 27.91 -12.65 -4.09
C ALA A 169 29.25 -12.09 -4.62
N ASP A 170 29.80 -12.70 -5.67
CA ASP A 170 31.05 -12.27 -6.31
C ASP A 170 30.87 -11.16 -7.36
N GLY A 171 29.62 -10.74 -7.61
CA GLY A 171 29.28 -9.73 -8.59
C GLY A 171 29.05 -10.25 -10.01
N SER A 172 29.16 -11.57 -10.24
CA SER A 172 28.81 -12.16 -11.53
C SER A 172 27.30 -12.04 -11.81
N LEU A 173 26.98 -11.81 -13.09
CA LEU A 173 25.61 -11.69 -13.58
C LEU A 173 25.30 -12.89 -14.49
N LEU A 174 24.20 -13.58 -14.21
CA LEU A 174 23.63 -14.64 -15.03
C LEU A 174 22.26 -14.21 -15.56
N ASP A 175 22.12 -14.11 -16.87
CA ASP A 175 20.83 -14.02 -17.55
C ASP A 175 20.45 -15.40 -18.09
N THR A 176 19.47 -16.03 -17.47
CA THR A 176 19.06 -17.40 -17.82
C THR A 176 18.27 -17.48 -19.13
N ALA A 177 17.88 -16.35 -19.72
CA ALA A 177 17.31 -16.31 -21.07
C ALA A 177 18.37 -16.24 -22.16
N ASP A 178 19.59 -15.86 -21.83
CA ASP A 178 20.68 -15.63 -22.79
C ASP A 178 21.69 -16.79 -22.76
N ASN A 179 21.83 -17.46 -23.91
CA ASN A 179 22.72 -18.62 -24.04
C ASN A 179 24.20 -18.22 -23.85
N GLU A 180 24.61 -17.04 -24.31
CA GLU A 180 25.99 -16.58 -24.16
C GLU A 180 26.32 -16.30 -22.69
N SER A 181 25.42 -15.62 -21.97
CA SER A 181 25.51 -15.43 -20.52
C SER A 181 25.59 -16.78 -19.78
N CYS A 182 24.73 -17.75 -20.13
CA CYS A 182 24.76 -19.09 -19.53
C CYS A 182 26.11 -19.80 -19.72
N GLN A 183 26.63 -19.82 -20.94
CA GLN A 183 27.91 -20.49 -21.25
C GLN A 183 29.09 -19.79 -20.57
N THR A 184 29.07 -18.46 -20.55
CA THR A 184 30.08 -17.66 -19.85
C THR A 184 30.09 -17.98 -18.35
N PHE A 185 28.91 -18.03 -17.73
CA PHE A 185 28.77 -18.35 -16.31
C PHE A 185 29.25 -19.76 -15.96
N ILE A 186 28.89 -20.75 -16.78
CA ILE A 186 29.35 -22.14 -16.61
C ILE A 186 30.88 -22.21 -16.68
N THR A 187 31.48 -21.52 -17.65
CA THR A 187 32.93 -21.52 -17.85
C THR A 187 33.68 -20.81 -16.72
N SER A 188 33.11 -19.74 -16.17
CA SER A 188 33.74 -18.96 -15.09
C SER A 188 33.52 -19.53 -13.69
N HIS A 189 32.51 -20.37 -13.47
CA HIS A 189 32.20 -20.97 -12.16
C HIS A 189 32.14 -22.51 -12.19
N PRO A 190 33.18 -23.21 -12.70
CA PRO A 190 33.11 -24.65 -12.89
C PRO A 190 32.90 -25.41 -11.57
N GLN A 191 33.41 -24.91 -10.43
CA GLN A 191 33.21 -25.55 -9.12
C GLN A 191 31.76 -25.45 -8.64
N LEU A 192 31.11 -24.29 -8.84
CA LEU A 192 29.69 -24.12 -8.48
C LEU A 192 28.84 -25.06 -9.32
N ILE A 193 29.09 -25.11 -10.63
CA ILE A 193 28.35 -26.00 -11.54
C ILE A 193 28.52 -27.47 -11.15
N ALA A 194 29.77 -27.91 -10.91
CA ALA A 194 30.04 -29.28 -10.50
C ALA A 194 29.35 -29.65 -9.17
N GLU A 195 29.29 -28.74 -8.20
CA GLU A 195 28.59 -28.99 -6.93
C GLU A 195 27.08 -29.06 -7.12
N ILE A 196 26.48 -28.24 -8.00
CA ILE A 196 25.06 -28.34 -8.35
C ILE A 196 24.74 -29.67 -9.03
N GLU A 197 25.58 -30.11 -9.96
CA GLU A 197 25.44 -31.42 -10.61
C GLU A 197 25.58 -32.56 -9.60
N GLN A 198 26.53 -32.45 -8.65
CA GLN A 198 26.67 -33.43 -7.58
C GLN A 198 25.46 -33.48 -6.67
N LEU A 199 24.93 -32.33 -6.23
CA LEU A 199 23.71 -32.24 -5.43
C LEU A 199 22.51 -32.87 -6.14
N HIS A 200 22.36 -32.63 -7.45
CA HIS A 200 21.35 -33.28 -8.28
C HIS A 200 21.52 -34.81 -8.27
N ASN A 201 22.74 -35.30 -8.53
CA ASN A 201 23.04 -36.73 -8.55
C ASN A 201 22.80 -37.40 -7.20
N ASP A 202 23.20 -36.75 -6.09
CA ASP A 202 22.99 -37.25 -4.73
C ASP A 202 21.49 -37.43 -4.41
N VAL A 203 20.66 -36.48 -4.85
CA VAL A 203 19.20 -36.54 -4.66
C VAL A 203 18.56 -37.58 -5.57
N VAL A 204 18.92 -37.61 -6.86
CA VAL A 204 18.29 -38.51 -7.84
C VAL A 204 18.65 -39.97 -7.59
N SER A 205 19.87 -40.25 -7.12
CA SER A 205 20.36 -41.59 -6.80
C SER A 205 19.84 -42.14 -5.46
N ASN A 206 19.39 -41.26 -4.55
CA ASN A 206 18.81 -41.65 -3.27
C ASN A 206 17.26 -41.61 -3.31
N GLU A 207 16.64 -42.78 -3.46
CA GLU A 207 15.17 -42.90 -3.56
C GLU A 207 14.42 -42.34 -2.34
N ALA A 208 14.97 -42.50 -1.13
CA ALA A 208 14.33 -42.03 0.10
C ALA A 208 14.29 -40.49 0.15
N ILE A 209 15.41 -39.84 -0.13
CA ILE A 209 15.50 -38.37 -0.22
C ILE A 209 14.57 -37.85 -1.32
N ARG A 210 14.63 -38.45 -2.52
CA ARG A 210 13.79 -38.06 -3.66
C ARG A 210 12.30 -38.15 -3.33
N LYS A 211 11.85 -39.25 -2.72
CA LYS A 211 10.44 -39.42 -2.31
C LYS A 211 10.03 -38.41 -1.26
N LYS A 212 10.90 -38.11 -0.28
CA LYS A 212 10.62 -37.12 0.76
C LYS A 212 10.44 -35.72 0.17
N ILE A 213 11.37 -35.29 -0.69
CA ILE A 213 11.29 -33.99 -1.37
C ILE A 213 10.01 -33.92 -2.22
N ALA A 214 9.79 -34.89 -3.10
CA ALA A 214 8.59 -34.92 -3.95
C ALA A 214 7.30 -34.89 -3.11
N SER A 215 7.25 -35.62 -1.99
CA SER A 215 6.09 -35.63 -1.10
C SER A 215 5.86 -34.29 -0.39
N LYS A 216 6.93 -33.58 0.04
CA LYS A 216 6.81 -32.30 0.76
C LYS A 216 6.38 -31.16 -0.16
N PHE A 217 6.82 -31.15 -1.43
CA PHE A 217 6.43 -30.14 -2.42
C PHE A 217 5.08 -30.42 -3.11
N GLN A 218 4.37 -31.49 -2.73
CA GLN A 218 2.92 -31.60 -2.98
C GLN A 218 2.10 -30.65 -2.08
N LEU A 219 2.71 -30.11 -1.04
CA LEU A 219 2.17 -29.04 -0.21
C LEU A 219 2.79 -27.71 -0.63
N LYS A 220 2.11 -26.61 -0.31
CA LYS A 220 2.77 -25.31 -0.25
C LYS A 220 3.87 -25.39 0.81
N ASN A 221 5.11 -25.19 0.38
CA ASN A 221 6.27 -25.33 1.24
C ASN A 221 7.35 -24.31 0.85
N THR A 222 7.63 -23.42 1.80
CA THR A 222 8.70 -22.42 1.76
C THR A 222 9.59 -22.52 2.99
N CYS A 223 9.59 -23.68 3.66
CA CYS A 223 10.47 -24.00 4.78
C CYS A 223 11.79 -24.56 4.22
N GLY A 224 12.90 -23.82 4.32
CA GLY A 224 14.15 -24.15 3.64
C GLY A 224 14.17 -23.79 2.15
N TYR A 225 15.18 -24.27 1.43
CA TYR A 225 15.33 -24.01 -0.01
C TYR A 225 14.37 -24.85 -0.85
N GLY A 226 14.05 -24.37 -2.06
CA GLY A 226 13.31 -25.10 -3.09
C GLY A 226 14.08 -26.29 -3.67
N VAL A 227 14.37 -27.30 -2.85
CA VAL A 227 15.19 -28.48 -3.20
C VAL A 227 14.50 -29.43 -4.18
N ASN A 228 13.20 -29.24 -4.48
CA ASN A 228 12.55 -29.90 -5.62
C ASN A 228 13.19 -29.51 -6.96
N SER A 229 13.85 -28.36 -7.06
CA SER A 229 14.64 -27.99 -8.25
C SER A 229 15.71 -29.01 -8.60
N LEU A 230 16.27 -29.74 -7.60
CA LEU A 230 17.24 -30.81 -7.81
C LEU A 230 16.63 -32.07 -8.45
N ILE A 231 15.30 -32.19 -8.48
CA ILE A 231 14.58 -33.33 -9.05
C ILE A 231 13.92 -32.94 -10.37
N ASP A 232 13.31 -31.76 -10.40
CA ASP A 232 12.48 -31.30 -11.52
C ASP A 232 13.31 -30.91 -12.75
N PHE A 233 14.60 -30.62 -12.57
CA PHE A 233 15.50 -30.18 -13.63
C PHE A 233 16.83 -30.94 -13.63
N ASN A 234 17.37 -31.16 -14.84
CA ASN A 234 18.67 -31.80 -15.05
C ASN A 234 19.76 -30.79 -15.44
N ASN A 235 19.38 -29.63 -15.99
CA ASN A 235 20.34 -28.61 -16.40
C ASN A 235 20.73 -27.74 -15.19
N PRO A 236 22.03 -27.55 -14.89
CA PRO A 236 22.47 -26.81 -13.71
C PRO A 236 22.01 -25.35 -13.69
N ILE A 237 21.91 -24.67 -14.84
CA ILE A 237 21.37 -23.30 -14.92
C ILE A 237 19.89 -23.26 -14.54
N GLN A 238 19.09 -24.25 -14.97
CA GLN A 238 17.68 -24.34 -14.59
C GLN A 238 17.53 -24.65 -13.09
N ILE A 239 18.38 -25.51 -12.53
CA ILE A 239 18.40 -25.77 -11.09
C ILE A 239 18.71 -24.47 -10.33
N ILE A 240 19.78 -23.75 -10.72
CA ILE A 240 20.16 -22.46 -10.12
C ILE A 240 19.00 -21.46 -10.18
N GLN A 241 18.35 -21.31 -11.36
CA GLN A 241 17.21 -20.41 -11.52
C GLN A 241 16.10 -20.71 -10.51
N HIS A 242 15.77 -21.98 -10.31
CA HIS A 242 14.66 -22.36 -9.45
C HIS A 242 15.03 -22.39 -7.96
N LEU A 243 16.31 -22.60 -7.62
CA LEU A 243 16.83 -22.39 -6.26
C LEU A 243 16.70 -20.94 -5.79
N MET A 244 16.75 -19.96 -6.71
CA MET A 244 16.53 -18.55 -6.37
C MET A 244 15.13 -18.26 -5.82
N ILE A 245 14.14 -19.07 -6.21
CA ILE A 245 12.74 -18.91 -5.83
C ILE A 245 12.55 -19.47 -4.42
N GLY A 246 12.14 -18.61 -3.47
CA GLY A 246 12.12 -18.98 -2.06
C GLY A 246 13.48 -18.91 -1.35
N SER A 247 14.54 -18.39 -2.01
CA SER A 247 15.87 -18.26 -1.39
C SER A 247 16.00 -17.14 -0.36
N GLU A 248 15.01 -16.26 -0.23
CA GLU A 248 15.01 -15.12 0.70
C GLU A 248 16.27 -14.23 0.60
N GLY A 249 16.88 -14.19 -0.59
CA GLY A 249 18.07 -13.39 -0.88
C GLY A 249 19.38 -13.97 -0.33
N THR A 250 19.40 -15.22 0.14
CA THR A 250 20.61 -15.86 0.70
C THR A 250 21.54 -16.44 -0.37
N LEU A 251 21.08 -16.57 -1.63
CA LEU A 251 21.84 -17.16 -2.74
C LEU A 251 22.25 -16.12 -3.81
N GLY A 252 21.57 -14.98 -3.87
CA GLY A 252 21.84 -13.93 -4.86
C GLY A 252 20.70 -12.91 -4.95
N PHE A 253 20.91 -11.90 -5.78
CA PHE A 253 19.93 -10.84 -6.06
C PHE A 253 19.27 -11.06 -7.42
N VAL A 254 17.93 -11.13 -7.44
CA VAL A 254 17.15 -11.18 -8.69
C VAL A 254 16.78 -9.75 -9.11
N SER A 255 17.30 -9.27 -10.23
CA SER A 255 17.04 -7.91 -10.75
C SER A 255 15.74 -7.83 -11.56
N GLN A 256 15.41 -8.88 -12.31
CA GLN A 256 14.16 -9.02 -13.07
C GLN A 256 13.81 -10.49 -13.32
N ALA A 257 12.55 -10.74 -13.66
CA ALA A 257 12.09 -12.07 -14.10
C ALA A 257 11.06 -11.96 -15.22
N THR A 258 11.06 -12.99 -16.07
CA THR A 258 10.06 -13.21 -17.13
C THR A 258 9.02 -14.19 -16.62
N PHE A 259 7.76 -13.79 -16.58
CA PHE A 259 6.63 -14.62 -16.16
C PHE A 259 5.81 -15.11 -17.36
N LYS A 260 5.40 -16.38 -17.30
CA LYS A 260 4.20 -16.88 -17.98
C LYS A 260 3.00 -16.48 -17.15
N THR A 261 2.12 -15.67 -17.71
CA THR A 261 0.95 -15.13 -16.99
C THR A 261 -0.23 -16.08 -17.05
N VAL A 262 -1.15 -15.92 -16.11
CA VAL A 262 -2.37 -16.73 -15.99
C VAL A 262 -3.54 -15.96 -16.61
N HIS A 263 -4.46 -16.70 -17.23
CA HIS A 263 -5.72 -16.15 -17.71
C HIS A 263 -6.58 -15.62 -16.56
N ASP A 264 -7.20 -14.46 -16.73
CA ASP A 264 -8.18 -13.91 -15.78
C ASP A 264 -9.55 -13.84 -16.45
N ALA A 265 -10.32 -14.90 -16.26
CA ALA A 265 -11.65 -15.04 -16.82
C ALA A 265 -12.60 -13.92 -16.32
N PRO A 266 -13.41 -13.31 -17.21
CA PRO A 266 -14.21 -12.13 -16.91
C PRO A 266 -15.48 -12.43 -16.10
N MET A 267 -16.07 -13.62 -16.26
CA MET A 267 -17.29 -14.01 -15.55
C MET A 267 -16.89 -14.80 -14.30
N LYS A 268 -17.46 -14.43 -13.15
CA LYS A 268 -17.10 -15.00 -11.85
C LYS A 268 -18.36 -15.28 -11.05
N ALA A 269 -18.36 -16.39 -10.32
CA ALA A 269 -19.40 -16.75 -9.38
C ALA A 269 -18.77 -17.17 -8.05
N THR A 270 -19.43 -16.84 -6.96
CA THR A 270 -18.95 -17.21 -5.62
C THR A 270 -20.09 -17.74 -4.74
N ALA A 271 -19.76 -18.62 -3.80
CA ALA A 271 -20.69 -19.13 -2.79
C ALA A 271 -20.05 -19.07 -1.39
N MET A 272 -20.79 -18.53 -0.42
CA MET A 272 -20.45 -18.59 1.01
C MET A 272 -21.23 -19.72 1.66
N ILE A 273 -20.54 -20.74 2.15
CA ILE A 273 -21.15 -21.96 2.71
C ILE A 273 -20.79 -22.06 4.19
N TYR A 274 -21.78 -22.36 5.04
CA TYR A 274 -21.58 -22.50 6.49
C TYR A 274 -21.68 -23.96 6.95
N PHE A 275 -20.80 -24.33 7.86
CA PHE A 275 -20.65 -25.69 8.41
C PHE A 275 -20.69 -25.64 9.93
N SER A 276 -21.01 -26.78 10.55
CA SER A 276 -21.10 -26.89 12.02
C SER A 276 -19.73 -26.86 12.71
N ASN A 277 -18.66 -27.25 12.02
CA ASN A 277 -17.29 -27.29 12.53
C ASN A 277 -16.23 -27.29 11.42
N LEU A 278 -14.96 -27.01 11.78
CA LEU A 278 -13.81 -26.99 10.86
C LEU A 278 -13.58 -28.32 10.12
N ARG A 279 -13.87 -29.46 10.77
CA ARG A 279 -13.68 -30.79 10.18
C ARG A 279 -14.63 -31.02 9.01
N GLU A 280 -15.89 -30.62 9.13
CA GLU A 280 -16.85 -30.72 8.03
C GLU A 280 -16.42 -29.87 6.82
N VAL A 281 -15.81 -28.70 7.04
CA VAL A 281 -15.24 -27.91 5.94
C VAL A 281 -14.14 -28.69 5.23
N SER A 282 -13.26 -29.35 5.99
CA SER A 282 -12.14 -30.11 5.41
C SER A 282 -12.59 -31.26 4.51
N ASN A 283 -13.78 -31.84 4.72
CA ASN A 283 -14.35 -32.88 3.87
C ASN A 283 -14.64 -32.41 2.43
N THR A 284 -14.72 -31.10 2.19
CA THR A 284 -14.99 -30.52 0.87
C THR A 284 -13.77 -30.51 -0.05
N ILE A 285 -12.54 -30.63 0.50
CA ILE A 285 -11.31 -30.42 -0.26
C ILE A 285 -11.13 -31.42 -1.41
N ILE A 286 -11.38 -32.71 -1.17
CA ILE A 286 -11.18 -33.78 -2.15
C ILE A 286 -12.20 -33.64 -3.30
N PRO A 287 -13.52 -33.49 -3.04
CA PRO A 287 -14.48 -33.19 -4.10
C PRO A 287 -14.14 -31.94 -4.91
N LEU A 288 -13.76 -30.84 -4.24
CA LEU A 288 -13.48 -29.57 -4.92
C LEU A 288 -12.26 -29.62 -5.84
N ARG A 289 -11.23 -30.38 -5.47
CA ARG A 289 -10.05 -30.59 -6.34
C ARG A 289 -10.38 -31.28 -7.67
N SER A 290 -11.52 -31.95 -7.77
CA SER A 290 -12.00 -32.55 -9.02
C SER A 290 -12.80 -31.59 -9.91
N CYS A 291 -13.13 -30.39 -9.40
CA CYS A 291 -13.94 -29.38 -10.11
C CYS A 291 -13.06 -28.23 -10.63
N GLN A 292 -13.62 -27.40 -11.51
CA GLN A 292 -13.02 -26.13 -11.91
C GLN A 292 -13.27 -25.06 -10.84
N VAL A 293 -12.38 -24.97 -9.86
CA VAL A 293 -12.45 -24.01 -8.75
C VAL A 293 -11.25 -23.06 -8.81
N SER A 294 -11.52 -21.76 -8.81
CA SER A 294 -10.50 -20.72 -8.82
C SER A 294 -9.93 -20.44 -7.42
N ALA A 295 -10.76 -20.58 -6.38
CA ALA A 295 -10.35 -20.47 -4.98
C ALA A 295 -11.35 -21.19 -4.05
N ALA A 296 -10.87 -21.67 -2.90
CA ALA A 296 -11.72 -22.13 -1.80
C ALA A 296 -11.08 -21.69 -0.46
N GLU A 297 -11.77 -20.81 0.25
CA GLU A 297 -11.21 -20.08 1.38
C GLU A 297 -11.93 -20.41 2.69
N LEU A 298 -11.22 -21.09 3.60
CA LEU A 298 -11.68 -21.47 4.93
C LEU A 298 -11.71 -20.27 5.87
N MET A 299 -12.72 -20.19 6.74
CA MET A 299 -12.81 -19.21 7.84
C MET A 299 -13.40 -19.88 9.08
N ASP A 300 -12.75 -19.75 10.23
CA ASP A 300 -13.26 -20.30 11.50
C ASP A 300 -14.31 -19.38 12.16
N ARG A 301 -14.89 -19.82 13.28
CA ARG A 301 -15.90 -19.01 14.00
C ARG A 301 -15.35 -17.64 14.41
N ASN A 302 -14.10 -17.57 14.87
CA ASN A 302 -13.48 -16.33 15.30
C ASN A 302 -13.29 -15.36 14.12
N ALA A 303 -12.95 -15.85 12.93
CA ALA A 303 -12.90 -15.07 11.70
C ALA A 303 -14.27 -14.49 11.35
N LEU A 304 -15.33 -15.30 11.43
CA LEU A 304 -16.70 -14.85 11.16
C LEU A 304 -17.17 -13.81 12.19
N ARG A 305 -16.85 -13.99 13.47
CA ARG A 305 -17.13 -12.99 14.53
C ARG A 305 -16.46 -11.65 14.27
N ALA A 306 -15.23 -11.68 13.78
CA ALA A 306 -14.48 -10.46 13.51
C ALA A 306 -15.11 -9.58 12.41
N VAL A 307 -16.08 -10.11 11.66
CA VAL A 307 -16.72 -9.44 10.51
C VAL A 307 -18.25 -9.44 10.55
N GLU A 308 -18.90 -10.10 11.52
CA GLU A 308 -20.37 -10.25 11.56
C GLU A 308 -21.13 -8.92 11.76
N ASP A 309 -20.47 -7.88 12.28
CA ASP A 309 -21.02 -6.53 12.44
C ASP A 309 -20.64 -5.58 11.27
N GLN A 310 -20.00 -6.08 10.21
CA GLN A 310 -19.69 -5.26 9.04
C GLN A 310 -20.93 -5.02 8.18
N ASP A 311 -21.11 -3.77 7.73
CA ASP A 311 -22.21 -3.36 6.86
C ASP A 311 -22.32 -4.28 5.63
N GLY A 312 -23.51 -4.83 5.41
CA GLY A 312 -23.84 -5.72 4.28
C GLY A 312 -23.69 -7.20 4.58
N MET A 313 -23.09 -7.61 5.71
CA MET A 313 -22.98 -9.02 6.06
C MET A 313 -24.33 -9.65 6.43
N PRO A 314 -24.56 -10.95 6.11
CA PRO A 314 -25.82 -11.61 6.44
C PRO A 314 -26.04 -11.70 7.95
N GLU A 315 -27.25 -11.34 8.42
CA GLU A 315 -27.63 -11.42 9.84
C GLU A 315 -27.51 -12.85 10.42
N GLU A 316 -27.63 -13.86 9.55
CA GLU A 316 -27.47 -15.28 9.90
C GLU A 316 -26.11 -15.58 10.55
N LEU A 317 -25.05 -14.81 10.25
CA LEU A 317 -23.74 -14.96 10.87
C LEU A 317 -23.79 -14.91 12.40
N LYS A 318 -24.64 -14.02 12.94
CA LYS A 318 -24.80 -13.82 14.38
C LYS A 318 -25.48 -15.02 15.06
N SER A 319 -26.24 -15.81 14.29
CA SER A 319 -26.93 -17.01 14.76
C SER A 319 -26.14 -18.32 14.62
N LEU A 320 -24.94 -18.26 14.03
CA LEU A 320 -24.09 -19.44 13.83
C LEU A 320 -23.59 -20.03 15.17
N PRO A 321 -23.53 -21.37 15.30
CA PRO A 321 -23.06 -22.03 16.52
C PRO A 321 -21.58 -21.74 16.82
N GLU A 322 -21.14 -21.96 18.06
CA GLU A 322 -19.74 -21.74 18.50
C GLU A 322 -18.70 -22.48 17.66
N GLY A 323 -19.03 -23.68 17.19
CA GLY A 323 -18.14 -24.48 16.35
C GLY A 323 -18.09 -24.02 14.89
N ALA A 324 -19.00 -23.15 14.44
CA ALA A 324 -19.24 -22.95 13.02
C ALA A 324 -18.00 -22.50 12.25
N ALA A 325 -17.92 -22.93 11.00
CA ALA A 325 -16.90 -22.49 10.06
C ALA A 325 -17.55 -22.18 8.72
N ALA A 326 -16.86 -21.41 7.88
CA ALA A 326 -17.32 -21.08 6.54
C ALA A 326 -16.29 -21.46 5.48
N LEU A 327 -16.80 -21.68 4.27
CA LEU A 327 -16.02 -21.84 3.05
C LEU A 327 -16.54 -20.85 2.01
N LEU A 328 -15.65 -19.99 1.52
CA LEU A 328 -15.92 -19.13 0.37
C LEU A 328 -15.33 -19.78 -0.88
N ILE A 329 -16.18 -20.26 -1.79
CA ILE A 329 -15.79 -20.90 -3.04
C ILE A 329 -15.92 -19.89 -4.18
N ASP A 330 -14.96 -19.92 -5.11
CA ASP A 330 -14.95 -19.07 -6.31
C ASP A 330 -14.70 -19.91 -7.55
N THR A 331 -15.44 -19.61 -8.62
CA THR A 331 -15.21 -20.18 -9.95
C THR A 331 -15.34 -19.09 -11.02
N SER A 332 -14.71 -19.32 -12.17
CA SER A 332 -14.66 -18.32 -13.24
C SER A 332 -14.57 -18.95 -14.62
N ALA A 333 -15.20 -18.29 -15.61
CA ALA A 333 -15.28 -18.74 -16.99
C ALA A 333 -15.32 -17.56 -17.98
N ASP A 334 -15.09 -17.85 -19.26
CA ASP A 334 -15.15 -16.86 -20.33
C ASP A 334 -16.57 -16.59 -20.84
N ASP A 335 -17.51 -17.49 -20.55
CA ASP A 335 -18.91 -17.41 -20.94
C ASP A 335 -19.85 -17.93 -19.83
N GLU A 336 -21.12 -17.54 -19.94
CA GLU A 336 -22.14 -17.78 -18.93
C GLU A 336 -22.52 -19.26 -18.82
N GLU A 337 -22.60 -19.96 -19.94
CA GLU A 337 -22.98 -21.37 -20.00
C GLU A 337 -21.97 -22.24 -19.26
N THR A 338 -20.68 -22.03 -19.51
CA THR A 338 -19.59 -22.71 -18.82
C THR A 338 -19.61 -22.38 -17.32
N LEU A 339 -19.83 -21.12 -16.95
CA LEU A 339 -19.90 -20.73 -15.53
C LEU A 339 -21.04 -21.44 -14.79
N LEU A 340 -22.23 -21.49 -15.40
CA LEU A 340 -23.39 -22.17 -14.84
C LEU A 340 -23.18 -23.68 -14.73
N SER A 341 -22.54 -24.31 -15.73
CA SER A 341 -22.18 -25.72 -15.67
C SER A 341 -21.20 -26.01 -14.53
N GLN A 342 -20.19 -25.16 -14.33
CA GLN A 342 -19.22 -25.29 -13.23
C GLN A 342 -19.89 -25.14 -11.86
N MET A 343 -20.83 -24.19 -11.71
CA MET A 343 -21.61 -24.03 -10.49
C MET A 343 -22.42 -25.29 -10.18
N ALA A 344 -23.13 -25.84 -11.16
CA ALA A 344 -23.94 -27.05 -10.99
C ALA A 344 -23.09 -28.28 -10.63
N GLU A 345 -21.94 -28.45 -11.27
CA GLU A 345 -20.99 -29.52 -10.95
C GLU A 345 -20.50 -29.44 -9.50
N ILE A 346 -20.11 -28.24 -9.04
CA ILE A 346 -19.65 -28.03 -7.66
C ILE A 346 -20.78 -28.34 -6.67
N GLU A 347 -22.00 -27.87 -6.93
CA GLU A 347 -23.17 -28.16 -6.09
C GLU A 347 -23.46 -29.66 -6.00
N GLU A 348 -23.41 -30.38 -7.12
CA GLU A 348 -23.59 -31.85 -7.16
C GLU A 348 -22.52 -32.57 -6.34
N LYS A 349 -21.25 -32.19 -6.52
CA LYS A 349 -20.12 -32.82 -5.81
C LYS A 349 -20.16 -32.58 -4.31
N LEU A 350 -20.74 -31.48 -3.85
CA LEU A 350 -20.86 -31.15 -2.43
C LEU A 350 -22.19 -31.59 -1.80
N ALA A 351 -23.17 -32.09 -2.57
CA ALA A 351 -24.51 -32.40 -2.10
C ALA A 351 -24.59 -33.40 -0.92
N HIS A 352 -23.58 -34.27 -0.80
CA HIS A 352 -23.49 -35.26 0.28
C HIS A 352 -22.92 -34.70 1.60
N ILE A 353 -22.39 -33.47 1.59
CA ILE A 353 -21.77 -32.84 2.75
C ILE A 353 -22.82 -32.01 3.50
N LYS A 354 -22.87 -32.19 4.83
CA LYS A 354 -23.85 -31.50 5.67
C LYS A 354 -23.45 -30.03 5.89
N THR A 355 -24.26 -29.12 5.37
CA THR A 355 -24.13 -27.68 5.58
C THR A 355 -25.22 -27.15 6.52
N LEU A 356 -24.99 -25.97 7.11
CA LEU A 356 -25.98 -25.26 7.93
C LEU A 356 -27.01 -24.52 7.08
N THR A 357 -26.64 -24.17 5.85
CA THR A 357 -27.49 -23.49 4.86
C THR A 357 -27.29 -24.12 3.48
N PRO A 358 -28.29 -24.07 2.58
CA PRO A 358 -28.12 -24.56 1.22
C PRO A 358 -26.98 -23.85 0.49
N ILE A 359 -26.22 -24.59 -0.32
CA ILE A 359 -25.17 -24.01 -1.17
C ILE A 359 -25.85 -23.16 -2.25
N ARG A 360 -25.44 -21.89 -2.37
CA ARG A 360 -25.96 -20.95 -3.37
C ARG A 360 -24.84 -20.10 -3.94
N PHE A 361 -24.60 -20.24 -5.24
CA PHE A 361 -23.73 -19.34 -5.98
C PHE A 361 -24.44 -18.03 -6.32
N THR A 362 -23.67 -16.94 -6.34
CA THR A 362 -24.11 -15.63 -6.83
C THR A 362 -23.15 -15.11 -7.90
N THR A 363 -23.72 -14.52 -8.94
CA THR A 363 -23.02 -13.72 -9.96
C THR A 363 -23.23 -12.21 -9.74
N ASP A 364 -23.95 -11.83 -8.68
CA ASP A 364 -24.13 -10.42 -8.32
C ASP A 364 -22.78 -9.81 -7.91
N LYS A 365 -22.35 -8.79 -8.66
CA LYS A 365 -21.03 -8.18 -8.48
C LYS A 365 -20.88 -7.51 -7.11
N HIS A 366 -21.95 -6.97 -6.53
CA HIS A 366 -21.88 -6.31 -5.23
C HIS A 366 -21.63 -7.33 -4.12
N LEU A 367 -22.42 -8.39 -4.09
CA LEU A 367 -22.29 -9.48 -3.12
C LEU A 367 -20.96 -10.24 -3.29
N TYR A 368 -20.55 -10.51 -4.53
CA TYR A 368 -19.25 -11.08 -4.85
C TYR A 368 -18.11 -10.28 -4.22
N ASN A 369 -18.09 -8.97 -4.48
CA ASN A 369 -17.06 -8.08 -3.97
C ASN A 369 -17.11 -7.97 -2.45
N LEU A 370 -18.31 -7.98 -1.85
CA LEU A 370 -18.47 -7.96 -0.40
C LEU A 370 -17.79 -9.17 0.26
N TYR A 371 -18.10 -10.39 -0.18
CA TYR A 371 -17.50 -11.62 0.37
C TYR A 371 -15.98 -11.65 0.22
N TRP A 372 -15.48 -11.27 -0.95
CA TRP A 372 -14.04 -11.21 -1.19
C TRP A 372 -13.33 -10.11 -0.40
N ASN A 373 -13.97 -8.95 -0.20
CA ASN A 373 -13.43 -7.89 0.66
C ASN A 373 -13.33 -8.34 2.11
N VAL A 374 -14.35 -9.06 2.61
CA VAL A 374 -14.37 -9.65 3.95
C VAL A 374 -13.24 -10.65 4.10
N ARG A 375 -13.13 -11.63 3.18
CA ARG A 375 -12.06 -12.63 3.19
C ARG A 375 -10.67 -11.98 3.16
N ASN A 376 -10.46 -10.97 2.30
CA ASN A 376 -9.18 -10.26 2.20
C ASN A 376 -8.89 -9.39 3.45
N GLY A 377 -9.92 -8.99 4.18
CA GLY A 377 -9.83 -8.19 5.41
C GLY A 377 -9.60 -8.98 6.70
N LEU A 378 -9.74 -10.31 6.71
CA LEU A 378 -9.74 -11.12 7.94
C LEU A 378 -8.53 -10.94 8.84
N PHE A 379 -7.32 -11.00 8.26
CA PHE A 379 -6.08 -10.77 9.02
C PHE A 379 -6.16 -9.45 9.80
N THR A 380 -6.80 -8.46 9.20
CA THR A 380 -6.76 -7.09 9.67
C THR A 380 -7.85 -6.82 10.67
N SER A 381 -9.02 -7.42 10.49
CA SER A 381 -10.06 -7.52 11.52
C SER A 381 -9.50 -8.23 12.76
N ALA A 382 -8.76 -9.34 12.60
CA ALA A 382 -8.09 -10.03 13.69
C ALA A 382 -7.04 -9.15 14.39
N ALA A 383 -6.16 -8.50 13.64
CA ALA A 383 -5.15 -7.62 14.21
C ALA A 383 -5.74 -6.37 14.91
N ALA A 384 -6.96 -5.96 14.55
CA ALA A 384 -7.64 -4.81 15.14
C ALA A 384 -8.25 -5.08 16.52
N THR A 385 -8.54 -6.35 16.84
CA THR A 385 -9.11 -6.81 18.12
C THR A 385 -8.05 -7.22 19.14
N ARG A 386 -6.76 -7.19 18.76
CA ARG A 386 -5.67 -7.58 19.65
C ARG A 386 -5.59 -6.72 20.92
N PRO A 387 -5.14 -7.27 22.06
CA PRO A 387 -4.89 -6.49 23.25
C PRO A 387 -3.79 -5.43 23.03
N PRO A 388 -3.83 -4.28 23.73
CA PRO A 388 -2.73 -3.32 23.74
C PRO A 388 -1.39 -3.99 24.11
N ARG A 389 -0.26 -3.42 23.65
CA ARG A 389 1.11 -3.88 23.94
C ARG A 389 1.50 -5.27 23.40
N THR A 390 0.57 -6.00 22.80
CA THR A 390 0.86 -7.31 22.20
C THR A 390 1.39 -7.20 20.77
N ALA A 391 2.18 -8.19 20.39
CA ALA A 391 2.56 -8.42 19.01
C ALA A 391 1.40 -8.99 18.18
N SER A 392 1.56 -8.98 16.87
CA SER A 392 0.66 -9.69 15.94
C SER A 392 1.52 -10.61 15.11
N ILE A 393 1.39 -11.91 15.36
CA ILE A 393 2.12 -12.96 14.64
C ILE A 393 1.10 -13.73 13.81
N ILE A 394 1.45 -13.99 12.55
CA ILE A 394 0.70 -14.89 11.67
C ILE A 394 1.55 -16.12 11.43
N GLU A 395 1.04 -17.27 11.81
CA GLU A 395 1.61 -18.54 11.37
C GLU A 395 0.85 -19.06 10.15
N ASP A 396 1.56 -19.76 9.27
CA ASP A 396 1.10 -20.20 7.95
C ASP A 396 1.59 -21.62 7.69
N ILE A 397 0.76 -22.59 8.04
CA ILE A 397 1.08 -24.01 7.98
C ILE A 397 0.31 -24.69 6.85
N ALA A 398 0.77 -25.84 6.39
CA ALA A 398 0.06 -26.63 5.40
C ALA A 398 -0.02 -28.11 5.77
N PHE A 399 -1.15 -28.72 5.49
CA PHE A 399 -1.41 -30.14 5.72
C PHE A 399 -1.91 -30.82 4.46
N ARG A 400 -1.78 -32.15 4.44
CA ARG A 400 -2.38 -32.94 3.37
C ARG A 400 -3.88 -32.96 3.50
N ALA A 401 -4.56 -33.12 2.36
CA ALA A 401 -6.01 -33.22 2.30
C ALA A 401 -6.54 -34.34 3.21
N GLU A 402 -5.86 -35.48 3.24
CA GLU A 402 -6.29 -36.66 3.97
C GLU A 402 -6.22 -36.51 5.50
N SER A 403 -5.37 -35.60 6.01
CA SER A 403 -5.18 -35.37 7.45
C SER A 403 -5.65 -34.00 7.93
N LEU A 404 -6.15 -33.13 7.03
CA LEU A 404 -6.45 -31.73 7.33
C LEU A 404 -7.44 -31.57 8.49
N GLY A 405 -8.51 -32.37 8.54
CA GLY A 405 -9.50 -32.29 9.61
C GLY A 405 -8.94 -32.62 11.00
N ASP A 406 -8.09 -33.64 11.10
CA ASP A 406 -7.40 -34.02 12.34
C ASP A 406 -6.38 -32.95 12.74
N ALA A 407 -5.58 -32.50 11.78
CA ALA A 407 -4.58 -31.46 12.00
C ALA A 407 -5.19 -30.15 12.50
N LEU A 408 -6.29 -29.69 11.88
CA LEU A 408 -7.01 -28.49 12.32
C LEU A 408 -7.59 -28.62 13.73
N THR A 409 -8.06 -29.81 14.09
CA THR A 409 -8.56 -30.09 15.44
C THR A 409 -7.43 -29.97 16.46
N ASP A 410 -6.29 -30.60 16.20
CA ASP A 410 -5.13 -30.57 17.09
C ASP A 410 -4.53 -29.16 17.23
N VAL A 411 -4.43 -28.41 16.13
CA VAL A 411 -3.95 -27.01 16.16
C VAL A 411 -4.89 -26.15 17.00
N ARG A 412 -6.21 -26.35 16.89
CA ARG A 412 -7.18 -25.62 17.71
C ARG A 412 -7.05 -25.95 19.19
N GLU A 413 -6.84 -27.22 19.53
CA GLU A 413 -6.62 -27.64 20.92
C GLU A 413 -5.32 -27.03 21.48
N LEU A 414 -4.23 -27.06 20.72
CA LEU A 414 -2.97 -26.45 21.09
C LEU A 414 -3.16 -24.96 21.41
N LEU A 415 -3.79 -24.21 20.50
CA LEU A 415 -4.08 -22.79 20.68
C LEU A 415 -4.88 -22.53 21.95
N VAL A 416 -5.90 -23.34 22.26
CA VAL A 416 -6.69 -23.18 23.49
C VAL A 416 -5.83 -23.44 24.73
N ARG A 417 -5.09 -24.56 24.77
CA ARG A 417 -4.29 -24.97 25.93
C ARG A 417 -3.15 -24.01 26.22
N THR A 418 -2.52 -23.41 25.21
CA THR A 418 -1.40 -22.46 25.39
C THR A 418 -1.87 -21.01 25.58
N GLY A 419 -3.18 -20.77 25.70
CA GLY A 419 -3.73 -19.44 25.99
C GLY A 419 -3.95 -18.53 24.78
N TYR A 420 -3.99 -19.09 23.57
CA TYR A 420 -4.28 -18.41 22.30
C TYR A 420 -5.63 -18.83 21.67
N GLY A 421 -6.61 -19.28 22.47
CA GLY A 421 -7.92 -19.75 21.97
C GLY A 421 -8.75 -18.71 21.20
N ASN A 422 -8.40 -17.42 21.31
CA ASN A 422 -9.00 -16.34 20.53
C ASN A 422 -8.35 -16.13 19.16
N ALA A 423 -7.39 -16.98 18.78
CA ALA A 423 -6.78 -16.94 17.45
C ALA A 423 -7.86 -17.03 16.37
N VAL A 424 -7.72 -16.16 15.38
CA VAL A 424 -8.55 -16.13 14.17
C VAL A 424 -7.87 -17.01 13.15
N MET A 425 -8.60 -17.96 12.54
CA MET A 425 -8.05 -18.93 11.60
C MET A 425 -8.75 -18.84 10.24
N TRP A 426 -7.97 -18.83 9.17
CA TRP A 426 -8.47 -18.83 7.79
C TRP A 426 -7.45 -19.51 6.87
N GLY A 427 -7.82 -19.94 5.66
CA GLY A 427 -6.86 -20.66 4.83
C GLY A 427 -7.27 -20.93 3.41
N HIS A 428 -6.29 -21.26 2.58
CA HIS A 428 -6.43 -21.72 1.21
C HIS A 428 -6.70 -23.22 1.23
N LEU A 429 -7.99 -23.59 1.31
CA LEU A 429 -8.41 -24.96 1.57
C LEU A 429 -7.87 -25.92 0.51
N LEU A 430 -7.89 -25.55 -0.78
CA LEU A 430 -7.42 -26.42 -1.87
C LEU A 430 -5.97 -26.86 -1.73
N ASP A 431 -5.12 -26.06 -1.08
CA ASP A 431 -3.71 -26.37 -0.85
C ASP A 431 -3.46 -26.96 0.55
N GLY A 432 -4.52 -27.14 1.36
CA GLY A 432 -4.41 -27.51 2.76
C GLY A 432 -3.66 -26.48 3.62
N ASN A 433 -3.51 -25.24 3.12
CA ASN A 433 -2.78 -24.18 3.79
C ASN A 433 -3.72 -23.38 4.70
N VAL A 434 -3.31 -23.24 5.96
CA VAL A 434 -4.06 -22.60 7.03
C VAL A 434 -3.19 -21.54 7.70
N HIS A 435 -3.79 -20.38 7.94
CA HIS A 435 -3.22 -19.28 8.69
C HIS A 435 -3.96 -19.11 10.00
N PHE A 436 -3.23 -18.70 11.04
CA PHE A 436 -3.85 -18.21 12.27
C PHE A 436 -3.02 -17.11 12.92
N THR A 437 -3.69 -16.23 13.67
CA THR A 437 -3.02 -15.14 14.39
C THR A 437 -2.91 -15.41 15.88
N VAL A 438 -1.72 -15.20 16.44
CA VAL A 438 -1.50 -15.15 17.89
C VAL A 438 -0.96 -13.78 18.31
N PHE A 439 -1.28 -13.38 19.55
CA PHE A 439 -0.97 -12.06 20.09
C PHE A 439 -0.17 -12.13 21.40
N PRO A 440 1.07 -12.65 21.38
CA PRO A 440 1.89 -12.71 22.59
C PRO A 440 2.30 -11.30 23.05
N ASP A 441 2.42 -11.11 24.36
CA ASP A 441 3.13 -9.96 24.92
C ASP A 441 4.64 -10.25 24.88
N ILE A 442 5.36 -9.66 23.92
CA ILE A 442 6.80 -9.88 23.77
C ILE A 442 7.65 -8.87 24.57
N ASN A 443 7.04 -8.15 25.51
CA ASN A 443 7.74 -7.17 26.33
C ASN A 443 8.30 -7.75 27.63
N THR A 444 7.88 -8.96 28.04
CA THR A 444 8.35 -9.63 29.27
C THR A 444 8.99 -10.98 28.98
N PRO A 445 10.03 -11.40 29.72
CA PRO A 445 10.67 -12.70 29.54
C PRO A 445 9.71 -13.88 29.70
N GLU A 446 8.75 -13.80 30.64
CA GLU A 446 7.83 -14.89 30.95
C GLU A 446 6.85 -15.17 29.78
N GLU A 447 6.35 -14.13 29.13
CA GLU A 447 5.45 -14.29 27.98
C GLU A 447 6.21 -14.67 26.70
N VAL A 448 7.50 -14.30 26.60
CA VAL A 448 8.39 -14.81 25.53
C VAL A 448 8.63 -16.31 25.69
N GLU A 449 8.85 -16.80 26.91
CA GLU A 449 9.00 -18.24 27.18
C GLU A 449 7.72 -19.02 26.84
N LYS A 450 6.55 -18.48 27.21
CA LYS A 450 5.27 -19.08 26.83
C LYS A 450 5.08 -19.16 25.32
N TYR A 451 5.53 -18.14 24.58
CA TYR A 451 5.54 -18.19 23.12
C TYR A 451 6.54 -19.23 22.59
N ALA A 452 7.71 -19.38 23.22
CA ALA A 452 8.71 -20.40 22.87
C ALA A 452 8.11 -21.81 22.93
N VAL A 453 7.50 -22.16 24.06
CA VAL A 453 6.83 -23.47 24.27
C VAL A 453 5.75 -23.71 23.22
N PHE A 454 4.92 -22.70 22.93
CA PHE A 454 3.90 -22.81 21.89
C PHE A 454 4.49 -23.12 20.52
N MET A 455 5.58 -22.44 20.13
CA MET A 455 6.23 -22.66 18.83
C MET A 455 6.87 -24.04 18.74
N GLU A 456 7.50 -24.54 19.80
CA GLU A 456 8.06 -25.89 19.82
C GLU A 456 6.98 -26.97 19.69
N GLU A 457 5.88 -26.87 20.46
CA GLU A 457 4.74 -27.79 20.36
C GLU A 457 4.06 -27.71 18.99
N LEU A 458 3.91 -26.51 18.42
CA LEU A 458 3.37 -26.31 17.08
C LEU A 458 4.26 -27.00 16.03
N CYS A 459 5.56 -26.80 16.11
CA CYS A 459 6.49 -27.40 15.16
C CYS A 459 6.50 -28.92 15.26
N GLU A 460 6.41 -29.49 16.46
CA GLU A 460 6.28 -30.94 16.67
C GLU A 460 4.98 -31.48 16.08
N LEU A 461 3.86 -30.82 16.36
CA LEU A 461 2.54 -31.18 15.84
C LEU A 461 2.52 -31.17 14.30
N VAL A 462 3.03 -30.11 13.69
CA VAL A 462 2.95 -29.92 12.25
C VAL A 462 3.96 -30.80 11.53
N ALA A 463 5.25 -30.71 11.88
CA ALA A 463 6.32 -31.38 11.12
C ALA A 463 6.40 -32.88 11.40
N VAL A 464 6.14 -33.31 12.64
CA VAL A 464 6.35 -34.70 13.08
C VAL A 464 5.02 -35.47 13.10
N LYS A 465 4.02 -35.01 13.87
CA LYS A 465 2.75 -35.75 14.02
C LYS A 465 1.96 -35.81 12.71
N HIS A 466 1.81 -34.67 12.02
CA HIS A 466 1.01 -34.57 10.80
C HIS A 466 1.81 -34.56 9.50
N ASN A 467 3.15 -34.56 9.59
CA ASN A 467 4.05 -34.48 8.44
C ASN A 467 3.72 -33.32 7.47
N GLY A 468 3.17 -32.22 7.99
CA GLY A 468 2.83 -31.01 7.26
C GLY A 468 4.03 -30.13 6.93
N SER A 469 3.76 -28.92 6.44
CA SER A 469 4.77 -27.87 6.24
C SER A 469 4.63 -26.77 7.28
N LEU A 470 5.76 -26.36 7.87
CA LEU A 470 5.82 -25.30 8.87
C LEU A 470 5.64 -23.91 8.27
N LYS A 471 5.96 -23.74 6.99
CA LYS A 471 5.79 -22.50 6.24
C LYS A 471 5.27 -22.77 4.85
N ALA A 472 4.06 -22.30 4.57
CA ALA A 472 3.42 -22.49 3.29
C ALA A 472 3.77 -21.37 2.28
N GLU A 473 3.80 -20.10 2.72
CA GLU A 473 3.91 -18.95 1.79
C GLU A 473 4.74 -17.77 2.31
N HIS A 474 4.90 -17.61 3.63
CA HIS A 474 5.50 -16.42 4.23
C HIS A 474 7.03 -16.49 4.37
N GLY A 475 7.64 -17.54 3.84
CA GLY A 475 9.06 -17.82 3.96
C GLY A 475 9.46 -18.33 5.35
N THR A 476 10.61 -19.00 5.39
CA THR A 476 11.26 -19.51 6.60
C THR A 476 11.72 -18.37 7.49
N GLY A 477 12.41 -17.39 6.89
CA GLY A 477 13.05 -16.31 7.59
C GLY A 477 13.98 -16.76 8.71
N ARG A 478 14.02 -15.96 9.77
CA ARG A 478 14.67 -16.26 11.05
C ARG A 478 13.74 -17.04 11.97
N ASN A 479 12.44 -16.80 11.84
CA ASN A 479 11.41 -17.41 12.68
C ASN A 479 11.47 -18.95 12.63
N MET A 480 11.61 -19.53 11.43
CA MET A 480 11.58 -20.98 11.25
C MET A 480 12.94 -21.62 10.96
N ALA A 481 14.01 -20.84 10.84
CA ALA A 481 15.35 -21.37 10.55
C ALA A 481 15.79 -22.49 11.51
N PRO A 482 15.55 -22.41 12.84
CA PRO A 482 15.87 -23.50 13.78
C PRO A 482 15.11 -24.81 13.55
N PHE A 483 13.96 -24.74 12.88
CA PHE A 483 13.03 -25.86 12.74
C PHE A 483 13.08 -26.50 11.35
N VAL A 484 13.91 -25.99 10.43
CA VAL A 484 14.07 -26.56 9.07
C VAL A 484 14.51 -28.02 9.16
N GLU A 485 15.49 -28.34 10.00
CA GLU A 485 15.94 -29.72 10.22
C GLU A 485 14.82 -30.62 10.78
N LYS A 486 13.93 -30.08 11.62
CA LYS A 486 12.79 -30.83 12.18
C LYS A 486 11.81 -31.25 11.07
N GLU A 487 11.56 -30.38 10.09
CA GLU A 487 10.69 -30.71 8.94
C GLU A 487 11.37 -31.64 7.93
N TRP A 488 12.64 -31.40 7.62
CA TRP A 488 13.35 -32.02 6.50
C TRP A 488 14.24 -33.20 6.89
N GLY A 489 14.58 -33.35 8.17
CA GLY A 489 15.59 -34.28 8.65
C GLY A 489 17.02 -33.85 8.28
N GLY A 490 18.01 -34.44 8.96
CA GLY A 490 19.42 -34.08 8.81
C GLY A 490 19.94 -34.19 7.38
N GLU A 491 19.62 -35.27 6.66
CA GLU A 491 20.13 -35.49 5.30
C GLU A 491 19.75 -34.38 4.31
N VAL A 492 18.46 -33.96 4.30
CA VAL A 492 18.01 -32.91 3.38
C VAL A 492 18.44 -31.52 3.89
N TYR A 493 18.50 -31.31 5.20
CA TYR A 493 19.06 -30.09 5.76
C TYR A 493 20.55 -29.92 5.42
N ASP A 494 21.33 -31.00 5.40
CA ASP A 494 22.73 -31.00 4.96
C ASP A 494 22.87 -30.60 3.49
N LEU A 495 21.97 -31.06 2.61
CA LEU A 495 21.91 -30.59 1.21
C LEU A 495 21.67 -29.08 1.15
N MET A 496 20.73 -28.56 1.96
CA MET A 496 20.46 -27.12 2.02
C MET A 496 21.66 -26.31 2.52
N LYS A 497 22.41 -26.82 3.51
CA LYS A 497 23.67 -26.20 3.96
C LYS A 497 24.74 -26.20 2.87
N ARG A 498 24.88 -27.30 2.12
CA ARG A 498 25.78 -27.38 0.96
C ARG A 498 25.40 -26.36 -0.12
N ILE A 499 24.11 -26.24 -0.44
CA ILE A 499 23.60 -25.19 -1.35
C ILE A 499 24.06 -23.81 -0.87
N LYS A 500 23.74 -23.43 0.39
CA LYS A 500 24.13 -22.12 0.94
C LYS A 500 25.64 -21.86 0.81
N LYS A 501 26.47 -22.84 1.19
CA LYS A 501 27.93 -22.74 1.13
C LYS A 501 28.45 -22.61 -0.31
N THR A 502 27.77 -23.20 -1.27
CA THR A 502 28.14 -23.15 -2.70
C THR A 502 27.96 -21.76 -3.28
N PHE A 503 26.82 -21.11 -3.00
CA PHE A 503 26.52 -19.77 -3.53
C PHE A 503 27.17 -18.64 -2.72
N ASP A 504 27.42 -18.87 -1.43
CA ASP A 504 27.93 -17.85 -0.51
C ASP A 504 28.90 -18.46 0.51
N PRO A 505 30.12 -18.83 0.09
CA PRO A 505 31.13 -19.46 0.95
C PRO A 505 31.63 -18.54 2.07
N GLU A 506 31.53 -17.22 1.87
CA GLU A 506 31.94 -16.19 2.84
C GLU A 506 30.79 -15.81 3.80
N ASN A 507 29.58 -16.37 3.61
CA ASN A 507 28.38 -16.15 4.40
C ASN A 507 27.99 -14.65 4.51
N ILE A 508 28.12 -13.89 3.42
CA ILE A 508 27.78 -12.47 3.38
C ILE A 508 26.31 -12.21 3.02
N LEU A 509 25.63 -13.13 2.33
CA LEU A 509 24.25 -12.95 1.87
C LEU A 509 23.24 -13.37 2.94
N ASN A 510 22.62 -12.38 3.58
CA ASN A 510 21.52 -12.50 4.53
C ASN A 510 21.72 -13.60 5.61
N PRO A 511 22.82 -13.57 6.39
CA PRO A 511 23.16 -14.64 7.32
C PRO A 511 22.08 -14.85 8.40
N GLY A 512 21.90 -16.11 8.81
CA GLY A 512 20.95 -16.54 9.84
C GLY A 512 19.48 -16.59 9.38
N VAL A 513 19.23 -16.43 8.08
CA VAL A 513 17.94 -16.65 7.41
C VAL A 513 18.00 -18.00 6.70
N LEU A 514 16.92 -18.78 6.77
CA LEU A 514 16.81 -20.17 6.26
C LEU A 514 17.73 -21.17 6.97
N ILE A 515 19.04 -20.91 6.98
CA ILE A 515 20.07 -21.72 7.63
C ILE A 515 20.59 -20.94 8.84
N ASN A 516 20.41 -21.52 10.03
CA ASN A 516 20.89 -20.93 11.27
C ASN A 516 21.15 -22.01 12.32
N ASP A 517 22.32 -21.96 12.93
CA ASP A 517 22.71 -22.90 13.99
C ASP A 517 22.23 -22.45 15.39
N ASP A 518 21.82 -21.18 15.54
CA ASP A 518 21.25 -20.67 16.78
C ASP A 518 19.79 -21.12 16.93
N LYS A 519 19.58 -22.14 17.76
CA LYS A 519 18.27 -22.75 18.01
C LYS A 519 17.25 -21.78 18.63
N ASP A 520 17.71 -20.74 19.30
CA ASP A 520 16.85 -19.77 20.02
C ASP A 520 16.62 -18.48 19.21
N ILE A 521 17.09 -18.40 17.96
CA ILE A 521 17.00 -17.14 17.17
C ILE A 521 15.55 -16.65 17.01
N PHE A 522 14.57 -17.55 17.01
CA PHE A 522 13.15 -17.24 16.83
C PHE A 522 12.55 -16.44 18.00
N ILE A 523 13.20 -16.44 19.18
CA ILE A 523 12.83 -15.62 20.35
C ILE A 523 13.85 -14.51 20.68
N LYS A 524 14.88 -14.33 19.85
CA LYS A 524 15.86 -13.24 19.99
C LYS A 524 15.49 -12.05 19.12
N ASN A 525 16.00 -10.87 19.48
CA ASN A 525 15.82 -9.63 18.70
C ASN A 525 14.35 -9.24 18.45
N LEU A 526 13.45 -9.57 19.37
CA LEU A 526 12.03 -9.24 19.27
C LEU A 526 11.81 -7.73 19.42
N LYS A 527 10.91 -7.16 18.60
CA LYS A 527 10.59 -5.73 18.62
C LYS A 527 9.71 -5.39 19.81
N ARG A 528 10.19 -4.57 20.76
CA ARG A 528 9.31 -4.09 21.83
C ARG A 528 8.16 -3.26 21.28
N ILE A 529 6.99 -3.38 21.91
CA ILE A 529 5.75 -2.71 21.49
C ILE A 529 5.23 -1.87 22.68
N PRO A 530 5.78 -0.66 22.88
CA PRO A 530 5.29 0.24 23.90
C PRO A 530 3.92 0.81 23.53
N GLU A 531 3.15 1.23 24.53
CA GLU A 531 2.08 2.21 24.29
C GLU A 531 2.73 3.52 23.87
N ALA A 532 2.29 4.08 22.75
CA ALA A 532 2.87 5.30 22.21
C ALA A 532 1.81 6.38 21.98
N ASN A 533 0.77 6.05 21.19
CA ASN A 533 -0.36 6.96 20.97
C ASN A 533 -1.57 6.15 20.45
N PRO A 534 -2.78 6.35 21.01
CA PRO A 534 -3.97 5.57 20.63
C PRO A 534 -4.28 5.54 19.13
N ILE A 535 -3.88 6.57 18.37
CA ILE A 535 -4.08 6.64 16.91
C ILE A 535 -3.28 5.54 16.19
N ILE A 536 -2.12 5.13 16.74
CA ILE A 536 -1.15 4.25 16.07
C ILE A 536 -0.85 2.96 16.84
N ASP A 537 -1.35 2.78 18.07
CA ASP A 537 -1.05 1.59 18.88
C ASP A 537 -1.54 0.29 18.22
N LYS A 538 -2.60 0.37 17.41
CA LYS A 538 -3.08 -0.74 16.56
C LYS A 538 -2.18 -1.07 15.36
N CYS A 539 -1.12 -0.32 15.09
CA CYS A 539 -0.21 -0.57 13.96
C CYS A 539 0.65 -1.82 14.20
N ILE A 540 0.77 -2.68 13.20
CA ILE A 540 1.66 -3.85 13.21
C ILE A 540 2.94 -3.64 12.39
N GLU A 541 3.13 -2.44 11.83
CA GLU A 541 4.28 -2.06 11.00
C GLU A 541 4.35 -2.79 9.64
N CYS A 542 3.21 -3.25 9.10
CA CYS A 542 3.15 -4.01 7.83
C CYS A 542 3.61 -3.26 6.56
N GLY A 543 3.60 -1.93 6.59
CA GLY A 543 4.06 -1.09 5.46
C GLY A 543 3.05 -0.89 4.34
N PHE A 544 1.81 -1.40 4.43
CA PHE A 544 0.82 -1.25 3.34
C PHE A 544 0.45 0.21 3.04
N CYS A 545 0.60 1.08 4.04
CA CYS A 545 0.35 2.50 3.94
C CYS A 545 1.42 3.29 3.16
N GLU A 546 2.57 2.70 2.84
CA GLU A 546 3.72 3.44 2.28
C GLU A 546 3.53 3.82 0.80
N VAL A 547 2.87 2.97 0.01
CA VAL A 547 2.78 3.13 -1.45
C VAL A 547 2.10 4.44 -1.88
N ASN A 548 1.15 4.93 -1.07
CA ASN A 548 0.36 6.13 -1.32
C ASN A 548 0.97 7.41 -0.70
N CYS A 549 2.06 7.30 0.05
CA CYS A 549 2.59 8.43 0.78
C CYS A 549 3.33 9.41 -0.14
N PRO A 550 3.00 10.72 -0.12
CA PRO A 550 3.68 11.70 -0.95
C PRO A 550 5.15 11.91 -0.57
N SER A 551 5.57 11.55 0.65
CA SER A 551 6.95 11.68 1.12
C SER A 551 7.79 10.41 0.96
N LYS A 552 7.29 9.36 0.29
CA LYS A 552 7.98 8.05 0.18
C LYS A 552 9.38 8.13 -0.45
N ASN A 553 9.59 9.10 -1.33
CA ASN A 553 10.88 9.36 -1.99
C ASN A 553 11.60 10.60 -1.44
N LEU A 554 11.15 11.14 -0.29
CA LEU A 554 11.69 12.37 0.29
C LEU A 554 12.22 12.16 1.72
N THR A 555 11.35 11.75 2.64
CA THR A 555 11.66 11.63 4.08
C THR A 555 11.04 10.34 4.63
N LEU A 556 10.08 10.43 5.56
CA LEU A 556 9.46 9.28 6.21
C LEU A 556 8.12 8.92 5.57
N THR A 557 7.87 7.63 5.41
CA THR A 557 6.55 7.07 5.10
C THR A 557 5.68 6.98 6.38
N PRO A 558 4.39 6.62 6.30
CA PRO A 558 3.53 6.51 7.47
C PRO A 558 4.01 5.42 8.46
N ARG A 559 4.45 4.25 7.95
CA ARG A 559 5.07 3.22 8.81
C ARG A 559 6.33 3.76 9.48
N GLN A 560 7.21 4.42 8.72
CA GLN A 560 8.46 4.96 9.26
C GLN A 560 8.21 6.04 10.34
N ARG A 561 7.18 6.88 10.19
CA ARG A 561 6.75 7.83 11.23
C ARG A 561 6.28 7.12 12.49
N ILE A 562 5.51 6.04 12.35
CA ILE A 562 5.05 5.23 13.48
C ILE A 562 6.23 4.59 14.21
N VAL A 563 7.17 3.99 13.47
CA VAL A 563 8.39 3.39 14.03
C VAL A 563 9.21 4.44 14.77
N ALA A 564 9.44 5.61 14.16
CA ALA A 564 10.15 6.72 14.80
C ALA A 564 9.48 7.14 16.10
N TYR A 565 8.17 7.38 16.08
CA TYR A 565 7.44 7.83 17.26
C TYR A 565 7.42 6.78 18.38
N ARG A 566 7.23 5.50 18.04
CA ARG A 566 7.30 4.38 19.01
C ARG A 566 8.68 4.28 19.66
N HIS A 567 9.74 4.48 18.88
CA HIS A 567 11.10 4.47 19.42
C HIS A 567 11.34 5.61 20.41
N LEU A 568 10.82 6.81 20.13
CA LEU A 568 10.87 7.91 21.09
C LEU A 568 10.10 7.59 22.39
N ALA A 569 8.92 6.97 22.28
CA ALA A 569 8.13 6.53 23.43
C ALA A 569 8.84 5.44 24.25
N GLU A 570 9.51 4.49 23.59
CA GLU A 570 10.30 3.45 24.24
C GLU A 570 11.47 4.02 25.06
N GLN A 571 12.17 5.03 24.53
CA GLN A 571 13.27 5.69 25.25
C GLN A 571 12.78 6.45 26.49
N GLU A 572 11.57 7.02 26.44
CA GLU A 572 10.95 7.69 27.58
C GLU A 572 10.58 6.71 28.70
N VAL A 573 9.99 5.56 28.36
CA VAL A 573 9.62 4.52 29.32
C VAL A 573 10.84 3.82 29.93
N SER A 574 11.88 3.58 29.14
CA SER A 574 13.08 2.83 29.59
C SER A 574 14.09 3.66 30.42
N GLY A 575 13.91 4.99 30.52
CA GLY A 575 14.80 5.86 31.32
C GLY A 575 16.26 5.92 30.82
N THR A 576 16.54 5.45 29.60
CA THR A 576 17.90 5.20 29.07
C THR A 576 18.67 6.45 28.62
N LYS A 577 18.09 7.65 28.79
CA LYS A 577 18.79 8.94 28.77
C LYS A 577 18.17 9.82 29.86
N LYS A 578 18.91 10.82 30.39
CA LYS A 578 18.31 11.99 31.08
C LYS A 578 17.31 12.63 30.08
N SER A 579 16.08 12.12 30.02
CA SER A 579 15.27 12.21 28.80
C SER A 579 14.68 13.61 28.67
N ASN A 580 15.01 14.27 27.57
CA ASN A 580 14.17 15.34 27.07
C ASN A 580 12.76 14.76 26.85
N PRO A 581 11.68 15.45 27.26
CA PRO A 581 10.31 15.02 27.00
C PRO A 581 10.13 14.64 25.53
N ILE A 582 9.32 13.63 25.22
CA ILE A 582 9.07 13.16 23.84
C ILE A 582 8.77 14.33 22.89
N GLN A 583 8.06 15.36 23.37
CA GLN A 583 7.75 16.55 22.57
C GLN A 583 8.99 17.31 22.07
N LYS A 584 10.08 17.34 22.86
CA LYS A 584 11.33 17.99 22.45
C LYS A 584 12.06 17.15 21.39
N GLN A 585 12.05 15.83 21.50
CA GLN A 585 12.66 14.94 20.51
C GLN A 585 11.87 14.93 19.20
N VAL A 586 10.53 14.93 19.26
CA VAL A 586 9.66 15.11 18.10
C VAL A 586 10.01 16.41 17.36
N LYS A 587 10.25 17.51 18.08
CA LYS A 587 10.65 18.79 17.49
C LYS A 587 11.99 18.71 16.74
N GLU A 588 12.96 17.95 17.25
CA GLU A 588 14.28 17.73 16.61
C GLU A 588 14.15 16.99 15.27
N ILE A 589 13.14 16.15 15.11
CA ILE A 589 12.83 15.41 13.87
C ILE A 589 11.56 15.91 13.17
N SER A 590 11.11 17.13 13.47
CA SER A 590 9.84 17.68 12.98
C SER A 590 9.78 17.73 11.45
N TYR A 591 10.88 18.02 10.76
CA TYR A 591 10.89 18.05 9.30
C TYR A 591 10.49 16.70 8.66
N PRO A 592 11.19 15.59 8.93
CA PRO A 592 10.82 14.28 8.39
C PRO A 592 9.52 13.69 8.99
N LEU A 593 9.20 14.01 10.25
CA LEU A 593 8.04 13.45 10.96
C LEU A 593 6.74 14.18 10.62
N GLU A 594 6.74 15.51 10.67
CA GLU A 594 5.56 16.35 10.61
C GLU A 594 5.55 17.24 9.36
N GLU A 595 6.64 17.94 9.06
CA GLU A 595 6.63 18.99 8.03
C GLU A 595 6.55 18.47 6.61
N THR A 596 6.86 17.20 6.40
CA THR A 596 6.72 16.52 5.10
C THR A 596 5.50 15.59 5.04
N CYS A 597 4.59 15.65 6.02
CA CYS A 597 3.31 14.93 5.99
C CYS A 597 2.19 15.81 5.42
N ALA A 598 1.57 15.39 4.31
CA ALA A 598 0.45 16.10 3.71
C ALA A 598 -0.83 16.11 4.58
N THR A 599 -0.93 15.26 5.60
CA THR A 599 -2.13 15.09 6.44
C THR A 599 -3.42 14.80 5.66
N ASP A 600 -3.30 14.20 4.47
CA ASP A 600 -4.42 13.79 3.61
C ASP A 600 -5.21 12.59 4.19
N GLY A 601 -4.53 11.72 4.92
CA GLY A 601 -5.07 10.49 5.48
C GLY A 601 -5.33 9.37 4.47
N LEU A 602 -4.73 9.42 3.27
CA LEU A 602 -4.78 8.30 2.30
C LEU A 602 -4.10 7.05 2.84
N CYS A 603 -3.14 7.22 3.77
CA CYS A 603 -2.55 6.11 4.51
C CYS A 603 -3.60 5.31 5.30
N GLY A 604 -4.68 5.93 5.76
CA GLY A 604 -5.78 5.26 6.46
C GLY A 604 -6.68 4.44 5.54
N LEU A 605 -6.76 4.77 4.24
CA LEU A 605 -7.48 3.96 3.26
C LEU A 605 -6.68 2.71 2.87
N ALA A 606 -5.35 2.84 2.79
CA ALA A 606 -4.46 1.70 2.52
C ALA A 606 -4.18 0.86 3.76
N CYS A 607 -4.32 1.43 4.96
CA CYS A 607 -4.16 0.72 6.22
C CYS A 607 -5.40 -0.14 6.49
N PRO A 608 -5.24 -1.46 6.61
CA PRO A 608 -6.41 -2.30 6.79
C PRO A 608 -7.17 -2.10 8.12
N VAL A 609 -6.46 -1.65 9.16
CA VAL A 609 -7.06 -1.26 10.46
C VAL A 609 -7.33 0.25 10.55
N ARG A 610 -7.35 0.95 9.40
CA ARG A 610 -7.74 2.36 9.22
C ARG A 610 -6.90 3.38 10.01
N ILE A 611 -5.62 3.10 10.23
CA ILE A 611 -4.70 4.03 10.91
C ILE A 611 -4.36 5.22 10.02
N ASP A 612 -4.68 6.42 10.49
CA ASP A 612 -4.42 7.68 9.81
C ASP A 612 -3.28 8.44 10.51
N THR A 613 -2.07 8.33 9.98
CA THR A 613 -0.92 9.10 10.48
C THR A 613 -1.06 10.61 10.27
N GLY A 614 -1.95 11.05 9.36
CA GLY A 614 -2.33 12.45 9.23
C GLY A 614 -3.02 12.99 10.48
N LYS A 615 -3.83 12.16 11.17
CA LYS A 615 -4.42 12.51 12.48
C LYS A 615 -3.35 12.62 13.56
N LEU A 616 -2.39 11.68 13.60
CA LEU A 616 -1.25 11.76 14.52
C LEU A 616 -0.48 13.06 14.30
N VAL A 617 -0.11 13.38 13.06
CA VAL A 617 0.63 14.62 12.77
C VAL A 617 -0.17 15.88 13.12
N LYS A 618 -1.49 15.91 12.91
CA LYS A 618 -2.33 17.04 13.36
C LYS A 618 -2.33 17.19 14.89
N GLU A 619 -2.31 16.08 15.64
CA GLU A 619 -2.16 16.08 17.11
C GLU A 619 -0.80 16.61 17.53
N LEU A 620 0.30 16.14 16.92
CA LEU A 620 1.65 16.62 17.23
C LEU A 620 1.81 18.12 16.96
N ARG A 621 1.37 18.60 15.80
CA ARG A 621 1.36 20.04 15.47
C ARG A 621 0.57 20.86 16.48
N TRP A 622 -0.57 20.34 16.94
CA TRP A 622 -1.37 21.02 17.96
C TRP A 622 -0.61 21.16 19.29
N GLN A 623 0.03 20.09 19.76
CA GLN A 623 0.82 20.09 20.99
C GLN A 623 2.02 21.04 20.91
N GLN A 624 2.56 21.27 19.71
CA GLN A 624 3.71 22.16 19.49
C GLN A 624 3.34 23.64 19.29
N ASN A 625 2.10 23.94 18.92
CA ASN A 625 1.67 25.32 18.64
C ASN A 625 1.75 26.20 19.89
N GLY A 626 2.77 27.07 19.93
CA GLY A 626 2.99 28.02 21.02
C GLY A 626 1.98 29.18 21.07
N ARG A 627 2.13 30.05 22.08
CA ARG A 627 1.25 31.21 22.29
C ARG A 627 1.25 32.19 21.12
N LEU A 628 2.42 32.51 20.56
CA LEU A 628 2.56 33.44 19.43
C LEU A 628 1.88 32.90 18.16
N ALA A 629 2.11 31.63 17.82
CA ALA A 629 1.47 30.99 16.67
C ALA A 629 -0.06 31.02 16.78
N ASN A 630 -0.60 30.72 17.97
CA ASN A 630 -2.03 30.81 18.24
C ASN A 630 -2.57 32.26 18.16
N LEU A 631 -1.81 33.26 18.57
CA LEU A 631 -2.20 34.68 18.45
C LEU A 631 -2.31 35.10 16.98
N ILE A 632 -1.34 34.71 16.15
CA ILE A 632 -1.36 34.97 14.70
C ILE A 632 -2.57 34.26 14.07
N ALA A 633 -2.77 32.97 14.38
CA ALA A 633 -3.91 32.21 13.89
C ALA A 633 -5.26 32.82 14.31
N ASN A 634 -5.38 33.30 15.55
CA ASN A 634 -6.57 34.01 16.05
C ASN A 634 -6.83 35.30 15.26
N THR A 635 -5.79 36.07 14.98
CA THR A 635 -5.88 37.32 14.21
C THR A 635 -6.36 37.05 12.79
N ILE A 636 -5.79 36.04 12.13
CA ILE A 636 -6.21 35.62 10.78
C ILE A 636 -7.67 35.13 10.80
N ALA A 637 -8.02 34.24 11.73
CA ALA A 637 -9.38 33.70 11.85
C ALA A 637 -10.42 34.79 12.15
N GLY A 638 -10.07 35.78 12.98
CA GLY A 638 -10.90 36.94 13.29
C GLY A 638 -11.02 37.95 12.13
N ASN A 639 -10.05 38.00 11.22
CA ASN A 639 -10.01 38.92 10.09
C ASN A 639 -9.93 38.21 8.73
N MET A 640 -10.73 37.17 8.53
CA MET A 640 -10.73 36.40 7.28
C MET A 640 -11.14 37.25 6.06
N ALA A 641 -12.03 38.23 6.23
CA ALA A 641 -12.42 39.14 5.15
C ALA A 641 -11.24 40.02 4.70
N GLY A 642 -10.49 40.60 5.64
CA GLY A 642 -9.27 41.35 5.35
C GLY A 642 -8.19 40.46 4.73
N THR A 643 -7.96 39.27 5.31
CA THR A 643 -6.95 38.31 4.82
C THR A 643 -7.20 37.90 3.37
N THR A 644 -8.43 37.50 3.04
CA THR A 644 -8.78 37.11 1.66
C THR A 644 -8.73 38.28 0.69
N SER A 645 -9.08 39.49 1.14
CA SER A 645 -8.97 40.71 0.32
C SER A 645 -7.52 41.08 0.03
N LEU A 646 -6.63 40.97 1.03
CA LEU A 646 -5.20 41.21 0.87
C LEU A 646 -4.58 40.22 -0.11
N LEU A 647 -4.83 38.91 0.07
CA LEU A 647 -4.32 37.87 -0.84
C LEU A 647 -4.78 38.12 -2.27
N ARG A 648 -6.06 38.43 -2.47
CA ARG A 648 -6.61 38.76 -3.79
C ARG A 648 -5.89 39.94 -4.45
N GLY A 649 -5.46 40.94 -3.68
CA GLY A 649 -4.72 42.09 -4.21
C GLY A 649 -3.25 41.82 -4.52
N LEU A 650 -2.61 40.88 -3.80
CA LEU A 650 -1.20 40.53 -3.99
C LEU A 650 -0.96 39.53 -5.13
N LEU A 651 -1.87 38.58 -5.33
CA LEU A 651 -1.70 37.49 -6.30
C LEU A 651 -1.58 37.90 -7.79
N PRO A 652 -2.07 39.06 -8.26
CA PRO A 652 -1.79 39.53 -9.61
C PRO A 652 -0.33 40.00 -9.84
N ILE A 653 0.40 40.36 -8.78
CA ILE A 653 1.75 40.97 -8.89
C ILE A 653 2.74 40.05 -9.63
N PRO A 654 2.85 38.75 -9.31
CA PRO A 654 3.76 37.84 -10.02
C PRO A 654 3.44 37.73 -11.52
N HIS A 655 2.17 37.83 -11.90
CA HIS A 655 1.77 37.80 -13.30
C HIS A 655 2.07 39.10 -14.02
N TYR A 656 1.95 40.26 -13.35
CA TYR A 656 2.38 41.53 -13.91
C TYR A 656 3.89 41.53 -14.20
N ILE A 657 4.69 41.07 -13.24
CA ILE A 657 6.14 40.92 -13.40
C ILE A 657 6.44 39.90 -14.51
N GLY A 658 5.84 38.72 -14.44
CA GLY A 658 6.06 37.63 -15.41
C GLY A 658 5.67 38.00 -16.85
N LYS A 659 4.64 38.81 -17.05
CA LYS A 659 4.25 39.33 -18.38
C LYS A 659 5.18 40.44 -18.88
N SER A 660 5.77 41.22 -17.98
CA SER A 660 6.63 42.36 -18.34
C SER A 660 8.07 41.94 -18.66
N VAL A 661 8.66 41.07 -17.85
CA VAL A 661 10.08 40.68 -17.95
C VAL A 661 10.30 39.17 -18.15
N GLY A 662 9.22 38.39 -18.29
CA GLY A 662 9.26 36.94 -18.48
C GLY A 662 9.12 36.14 -17.18
N TYR A 663 8.39 35.02 -17.25
CA TYR A 663 8.13 34.14 -16.10
C TYR A 663 9.40 33.49 -15.52
N GLY A 664 10.45 33.30 -16.33
CA GLY A 664 11.73 32.76 -15.85
C GLY A 664 12.43 33.70 -14.86
N VAL A 665 12.42 35.01 -15.12
CA VAL A 665 13.01 36.01 -14.21
C VAL A 665 12.20 36.08 -12.92
N MET A 666 10.87 36.11 -13.02
CA MET A 666 9.97 36.11 -11.85
C MET A 666 10.23 34.90 -10.94
N GLU A 667 10.32 33.70 -11.51
CA GLU A 667 10.59 32.47 -10.75
C GLU A 667 12.00 32.46 -10.12
N SER A 668 13.00 33.05 -10.78
CA SER A 668 14.34 33.19 -10.20
C SER A 668 14.34 34.13 -8.99
N VAL A 669 13.60 35.24 -9.06
CA VAL A 669 13.45 36.19 -7.94
C VAL A 669 12.72 35.53 -6.76
N THR A 670 11.59 34.84 -7.01
CA THR A 670 10.83 34.16 -5.95
C THR A 670 11.64 33.02 -5.32
N LYS A 671 12.40 32.26 -6.11
CA LYS A 671 13.37 31.27 -5.60
C LYS A 671 14.46 31.91 -4.75
N GLY A 672 14.94 33.10 -5.13
CA GLY A 672 15.88 33.88 -4.33
C GLY A 672 15.33 34.21 -2.94
N PHE A 673 14.13 34.79 -2.88
CA PHE A 673 13.46 35.08 -1.61
C PHE A 673 13.17 33.82 -0.79
N TYR A 674 12.70 32.75 -1.42
CA TYR A 674 12.46 31.46 -0.77
C TYR A 674 13.73 30.93 -0.10
N ARG A 675 14.88 30.94 -0.80
CA ARG A 675 16.16 30.48 -0.26
C ARG A 675 16.71 31.39 0.83
N LEU A 676 16.65 32.71 0.63
CA LEU A 676 17.14 33.70 1.60
C LEU A 676 16.34 33.69 2.91
N GLY A 677 15.05 33.40 2.83
CA GLY A 677 14.18 33.27 3.99
C GLY A 677 14.15 31.87 4.61
N ASP A 678 15.00 30.94 4.19
CA ASP A 678 14.98 29.54 4.65
C ASP A 678 13.57 28.91 4.60
N GLY A 679 12.86 29.13 3.49
CA GLY A 679 11.49 28.64 3.30
C GLY A 679 10.41 29.40 4.08
N VAL A 680 10.71 30.55 4.71
CA VAL A 680 9.70 31.41 5.36
C VAL A 680 8.83 32.15 4.34
N PHE A 681 9.37 32.48 3.17
CA PHE A 681 8.62 33.11 2.08
C PHE A 681 8.06 32.06 1.12
N PRO A 682 6.81 32.19 0.64
CA PRO A 682 6.20 31.22 -0.26
C PRO A 682 6.86 31.23 -1.63
N LEU A 683 7.09 30.04 -2.21
CA LEU A 683 7.57 29.90 -3.58
C LEU A 683 6.42 30.09 -4.58
N TRP A 684 6.36 31.27 -5.21
CA TRP A 684 5.45 31.53 -6.31
C TRP A 684 6.05 31.10 -7.65
N THR A 685 5.19 30.50 -8.50
CA THR A 685 5.54 29.97 -9.82
C THR A 685 4.63 30.56 -10.89
N ARG A 686 4.94 30.31 -12.16
CA ARG A 686 4.06 30.70 -13.29
C ARG A 686 2.63 30.15 -13.21
N TYR A 687 2.44 29.06 -12.47
CA TYR A 687 1.15 28.41 -12.28
C TYR A 687 0.41 28.86 -11.02
N THR A 688 1.05 29.68 -10.16
CA THR A 688 0.35 30.33 -9.04
C THR A 688 -0.85 31.12 -9.59
N PRO A 689 -2.06 30.94 -9.05
CA PRO A 689 -3.25 31.65 -9.51
C PRO A 689 -3.22 33.15 -9.24
N SER A 690 -3.87 33.92 -10.14
CA SER A 690 -4.15 35.33 -9.88
C SER A 690 -5.29 35.52 -8.87
N GLY A 691 -5.51 36.76 -8.46
CA GLY A 691 -6.60 37.15 -7.55
C GLY A 691 -7.99 37.01 -8.19
N SER A 692 -8.92 36.33 -7.51
CA SER A 692 -10.33 36.20 -7.95
C SER A 692 -11.11 37.53 -7.88
N LYS A 693 -12.16 37.70 -8.69
CA LYS A 693 -13.04 38.87 -8.62
C LYS A 693 -13.89 38.83 -7.34
N LYS A 694 -14.11 40.01 -6.74
CA LYS A 694 -14.95 40.12 -5.54
C LYS A 694 -16.41 39.84 -5.90
N ILE A 695 -16.99 38.83 -5.27
CA ILE A 695 -18.41 38.52 -5.39
C ILE A 695 -19.20 39.54 -4.56
N THR A 696 -20.01 40.37 -5.21
CA THR A 696 -20.78 41.44 -4.54
C THR A 696 -22.22 41.02 -4.25
N ARG A 697 -22.86 40.27 -5.14
CA ARG A 697 -24.24 39.78 -5.00
C ARG A 697 -24.32 38.53 -4.12
N ASN A 698 -25.51 38.29 -3.54
CA ASN A 698 -25.83 37.08 -2.77
C ASN A 698 -26.88 36.21 -3.47
N ILE A 699 -27.65 36.75 -4.41
CA ILE A 699 -28.69 36.02 -5.14
C ILE A 699 -28.44 36.18 -6.63
N PHE A 700 -28.50 35.08 -7.35
CA PHE A 700 -28.40 35.00 -8.80
C PHE A 700 -29.66 34.28 -9.30
N PRO A 701 -30.70 35.01 -9.74
CA PRO A 701 -31.95 34.40 -10.14
C PRO A 701 -31.81 33.63 -11.46
N ALA A 702 -32.56 32.53 -11.59
CA ALA A 702 -32.79 31.87 -12.85
C ALA A 702 -33.73 32.68 -13.77
N GLY A 703 -33.89 32.22 -15.01
CA GLY A 703 -34.84 32.81 -15.96
C GLY A 703 -36.31 32.42 -15.73
N ALA A 704 -36.60 31.47 -14.83
CA ALA A 704 -37.94 30.94 -14.59
C ALA A 704 -38.36 31.09 -13.10
N PRO A 705 -39.66 31.34 -12.80
CA PRO A 705 -40.14 31.50 -11.43
C PRO A 705 -40.00 30.25 -10.55
N ASP A 706 -40.25 29.06 -11.13
CA ASP A 706 -40.22 27.76 -10.43
C ASP A 706 -38.86 27.06 -10.54
N ALA A 707 -37.81 27.82 -10.80
CA ALA A 707 -36.47 27.30 -10.95
C ALA A 707 -35.95 26.63 -9.67
N PRO A 708 -35.23 25.50 -9.78
CA PRO A 708 -34.62 24.86 -8.63
C PRO A 708 -33.62 25.82 -7.96
N VAL A 709 -33.56 25.79 -6.63
CA VAL A 709 -32.71 26.67 -5.84
C VAL A 709 -31.57 25.88 -5.21
N ALA A 710 -30.34 26.39 -5.31
CA ALA A 710 -29.17 25.81 -4.66
C ALA A 710 -28.35 26.87 -3.94
N VAL A 711 -27.70 26.47 -2.85
CA VAL A 711 -26.72 27.31 -2.16
C VAL A 711 -25.33 27.01 -2.72
N TYR A 712 -24.64 28.04 -3.21
CA TYR A 712 -23.24 27.91 -3.62
C TYR A 712 -22.32 28.58 -2.60
N PHE A 713 -21.46 27.79 -1.98
CA PHE A 713 -20.37 28.26 -1.13
C PHE A 713 -19.03 28.23 -1.90
N PRO A 714 -18.61 29.34 -2.53
CA PRO A 714 -17.27 29.45 -3.07
C PRO A 714 -16.28 29.45 -1.91
N SER A 715 -15.33 28.52 -1.88
CA SER A 715 -14.37 28.39 -0.77
C SER A 715 -13.54 29.67 -0.55
N CYS A 716 -12.96 29.83 0.65
CA CYS A 716 -12.10 31.00 0.93
C CYS A 716 -10.89 31.06 -0.01
N ILE A 717 -10.41 29.90 -0.47
CA ILE A 717 -9.32 29.78 -1.44
C ILE A 717 -9.77 30.24 -2.82
N THR A 718 -10.89 29.76 -3.38
CA THR A 718 -11.34 30.20 -4.71
C THR A 718 -11.75 31.68 -4.72
N ARG A 719 -12.31 32.22 -3.63
CA ARG A 719 -12.57 33.67 -3.48
C ARG A 719 -11.31 34.55 -3.40
N ALA A 720 -10.17 33.96 -3.07
CA ALA A 720 -8.88 34.67 -3.00
C ALA A 720 -8.08 34.45 -4.29
N MET A 721 -7.90 33.20 -4.71
CA MET A 721 -6.97 32.73 -5.75
C MET A 721 -7.67 31.92 -6.86
N GLY A 722 -8.93 32.20 -7.15
CA GLY A 722 -9.72 31.47 -8.17
C GLY A 722 -9.50 31.90 -9.61
N ALA A 723 -8.75 32.99 -9.86
CA ALA A 723 -8.56 33.51 -11.21
C ALA A 723 -7.48 32.74 -12.00
N PRO A 724 -7.58 32.71 -13.35
CA PRO A 724 -6.65 32.02 -14.24
C PRO A 724 -5.16 32.30 -13.98
N SER A 725 -4.31 31.31 -14.26
CA SER A 725 -2.84 31.41 -14.31
C SER A 725 -2.31 31.03 -15.71
N LEU A 726 -1.00 30.82 -15.87
CA LEU A 726 -0.43 30.45 -17.17
C LEU A 726 -1.08 29.15 -17.72
N GLY A 727 -1.46 29.16 -19.00
CA GLY A 727 -2.06 28.00 -19.70
C GLY A 727 -3.60 27.99 -19.76
N TYR A 728 -4.24 28.98 -19.15
CA TYR A 728 -5.68 29.23 -19.30
C TYR A 728 -5.94 30.09 -20.54
N LYS A 729 -7.05 29.81 -21.23
CA LYS A 729 -7.54 30.65 -22.34
C LYS A 729 -8.64 31.60 -21.87
N GLU A 730 -9.33 31.20 -20.81
CA GLU A 730 -10.47 31.86 -20.18
C GLU A 730 -10.00 32.99 -19.27
N ALA A 731 -10.82 34.03 -19.13
CA ALA A 731 -10.53 35.19 -18.27
C ALA A 731 -11.34 35.19 -16.96
N GLU A 732 -12.45 34.44 -16.91
CA GLU A 732 -13.29 34.29 -15.72
C GLU A 732 -12.66 33.38 -14.68
N ASP A 733 -12.99 33.62 -13.41
CA ASP A 733 -12.53 32.80 -12.29
C ASP A 733 -13.45 31.62 -12.00
N ILE A 734 -12.99 30.70 -11.12
CA ILE A 734 -13.74 29.49 -10.75
C ILE A 734 -15.17 29.81 -10.28
N PRO A 735 -15.40 30.78 -9.35
CA PRO A 735 -16.76 31.10 -8.94
C PRO A 735 -17.65 31.60 -10.08
N GLN A 736 -17.12 32.39 -11.01
CA GLN A 736 -17.87 32.83 -12.18
C GLN A 736 -18.22 31.67 -13.12
N LYS A 737 -17.30 30.71 -13.31
CA LYS A 737 -17.55 29.51 -14.11
C LYS A 737 -18.57 28.57 -13.46
N MET A 738 -18.52 28.39 -12.14
CA MET A 738 -19.53 27.60 -11.43
C MET A 738 -20.92 28.24 -11.54
N LEU A 739 -21.02 29.56 -11.36
CA LEU A 739 -22.27 30.30 -11.54
C LEU A 739 -22.77 30.26 -13.00
N SER A 740 -21.89 30.16 -13.99
CA SER A 740 -22.24 29.98 -15.41
C SER A 740 -22.93 28.64 -15.62
N ILE A 741 -22.32 27.54 -15.14
CA ILE A 741 -22.90 26.19 -15.25
C ILE A 741 -24.26 26.10 -14.55
N LEU A 742 -24.37 26.61 -13.32
CA LEU A 742 -25.64 26.59 -12.58
C LEU A 742 -26.73 27.39 -13.30
N ARG A 743 -26.37 28.49 -13.96
CA ARG A 743 -27.31 29.28 -14.77
C ARG A 743 -27.75 28.52 -16.03
N LYS A 744 -26.84 27.86 -16.73
CA LYS A 744 -27.15 27.01 -17.90
C LYS A 744 -28.12 25.89 -17.52
N ALA A 745 -27.93 25.30 -16.34
CA ALA A 745 -28.83 24.30 -15.77
C ALA A 745 -30.14 24.87 -15.18
N GLY A 746 -30.39 26.18 -15.29
CA GLY A 746 -31.64 26.81 -14.85
C GLY A 746 -31.79 27.03 -13.34
N TYR A 747 -30.71 27.00 -12.55
CA TYR A 747 -30.78 27.19 -11.09
C TYR A 747 -30.82 28.65 -10.67
N THR A 748 -31.61 28.94 -9.63
CA THR A 748 -31.45 30.13 -8.80
C THR A 748 -30.38 29.84 -7.74
N VAL A 749 -29.35 30.68 -7.66
CA VAL A 749 -28.21 30.44 -6.76
C VAL A 749 -28.20 31.44 -5.61
N ILE A 750 -28.11 30.92 -4.39
CA ILE A 750 -27.91 31.69 -3.16
C ILE A 750 -26.46 31.53 -2.72
N ILE A 751 -25.77 32.65 -2.49
CA ILE A 751 -24.46 32.67 -1.84
C ILE A 751 -24.65 33.19 -0.41
N PRO A 752 -24.11 32.51 0.62
CA PRO A 752 -24.30 32.89 2.01
C PRO A 752 -23.95 34.36 2.31
N GLU A 753 -24.72 34.96 3.21
CA GLU A 753 -24.40 36.28 3.76
C GLU A 753 -23.02 36.26 4.43
N GLU A 754 -22.36 37.42 4.47
CA GLU A 754 -21.03 37.58 5.08
C GLU A 754 -19.95 36.64 4.51
N LYS A 755 -20.16 36.03 3.33
CA LYS A 755 -19.25 35.11 2.61
C LYS A 755 -17.76 35.44 2.71
N ASN A 756 -17.38 36.72 2.70
CA ASN A 756 -15.98 37.14 2.76
C ASN A 756 -15.28 36.72 4.07
N ARG A 757 -16.01 36.64 5.20
CA ARG A 757 -15.44 36.20 6.48
C ARG A 757 -15.47 34.68 6.65
N LEU A 758 -16.32 33.96 5.90
CA LEU A 758 -16.57 32.53 6.10
C LEU A 758 -15.41 31.64 5.63
N CYS A 759 -15.16 30.55 6.34
CA CYS A 759 -14.14 29.54 6.02
C CYS A 759 -14.60 28.20 6.57
N CYS A 760 -14.26 27.09 5.91
CA CYS A 760 -14.58 25.76 6.41
C CYS A 760 -13.75 25.32 7.62
N GLY A 761 -12.65 26.01 7.96
CA GLY A 761 -11.78 25.64 9.09
C GLY A 761 -10.60 24.71 8.73
N MET A 762 -10.63 24.04 7.57
CA MET A 762 -9.60 23.08 7.14
C MET A 762 -8.15 23.61 7.19
N ALA A 763 -7.92 24.87 6.78
CA ALA A 763 -6.59 25.48 6.80
C ALA A 763 -6.00 25.60 8.23
N PHE A 764 -6.86 25.79 9.23
CA PHE A 764 -6.47 25.84 10.64
C PHE A 764 -6.32 24.42 11.21
N SER A 765 -7.26 23.52 10.91
CA SER A 765 -7.24 22.12 11.36
C SER A 765 -5.98 21.38 10.92
N SER A 766 -5.60 21.50 9.65
CA SER A 766 -4.38 20.87 9.09
C SER A 766 -3.08 21.34 9.76
N LYS A 767 -3.05 22.57 10.31
CA LYS A 767 -1.90 23.13 11.04
C LYS A 767 -1.97 22.95 12.56
N GLY A 768 -2.96 22.22 13.07
CA GLY A 768 -3.13 21.99 14.51
C GLY A 768 -3.75 23.15 15.30
N PHE A 769 -4.40 24.11 14.63
CA PHE A 769 -5.10 25.25 15.27
C PHE A 769 -6.58 24.92 15.55
N ARG A 770 -6.83 23.98 16.48
CA ARG A 770 -8.18 23.41 16.74
C ARG A 770 -9.23 24.46 17.10
N LYS A 771 -8.91 25.40 17.98
CA LYS A 771 -9.86 26.43 18.45
C LYS A 771 -10.29 27.35 17.30
N GLN A 772 -9.35 27.71 16.44
CA GLN A 772 -9.57 28.59 15.29
C GLN A 772 -10.34 27.86 14.18
N ALA A 773 -10.04 26.58 13.96
CA ALA A 773 -10.82 25.72 13.07
C ALA A 773 -12.29 25.67 13.53
N GLN A 774 -12.54 25.30 14.79
CA GLN A 774 -13.89 25.23 15.37
C GLN A 774 -14.64 26.55 15.28
N LYS A 775 -13.97 27.67 15.58
CA LYS A 775 -14.58 29.01 15.43
C LYS A 775 -15.08 29.22 14.00
N LYS A 776 -14.26 28.89 13.00
CA LYS A 776 -14.62 29.06 11.60
C LYS A 776 -15.71 28.10 11.13
N GLU A 777 -15.68 26.86 11.61
CA GLU A 777 -16.70 25.85 11.37
C GLU A 777 -18.06 26.33 11.89
N ASN A 778 -18.14 26.83 13.12
CA ASN A 778 -19.38 27.34 13.71
C ASN A 778 -19.95 28.52 12.90
N GLU A 779 -19.11 29.50 12.55
CA GLU A 779 -19.54 30.65 11.74
C GLU A 779 -20.04 30.23 10.34
N LEU A 780 -19.42 29.22 9.72
CA LEU A 780 -19.88 28.68 8.44
C LEU A 780 -21.18 27.88 8.60
N ASN A 781 -21.29 27.07 9.66
CA ASN A 781 -22.47 26.26 9.95
C ASN A 781 -23.73 27.13 10.05
N GLU A 782 -23.67 28.19 10.85
CA GLU A 782 -24.78 29.14 11.03
C GLU A 782 -25.18 29.81 9.71
N ALA A 783 -24.20 30.27 8.94
CA ALA A 783 -24.45 30.92 7.66
C ALA A 783 -25.06 29.97 6.62
N LEU A 784 -24.61 28.71 6.58
CA LEU A 784 -25.15 27.71 5.66
C LEU A 784 -26.54 27.23 6.08
N LEU A 785 -26.81 27.04 7.36
CA LEU A 785 -28.17 26.71 7.83
C LEU A 785 -29.14 27.82 7.47
N LYS A 786 -28.76 29.09 7.65
CA LYS A 786 -29.57 30.23 7.21
C LYS A 786 -29.79 30.22 5.69
N ALA A 787 -28.72 30.10 4.91
CA ALA A 787 -28.81 30.18 3.44
C ALA A 787 -29.57 28.99 2.82
N SER A 788 -29.49 27.80 3.43
CA SER A 788 -30.09 26.56 2.94
C SER A 788 -31.49 26.28 3.48
N ARG A 789 -32.09 27.21 4.24
CA ARG A 789 -33.38 27.01 4.94
C ARG A 789 -33.34 25.79 5.86
N ASN A 790 -32.35 25.77 6.76
CA ASN A 790 -32.07 24.67 7.69
C ASN A 790 -31.78 23.32 7.02
N GLY A 791 -31.12 23.33 5.84
CA GLY A 791 -30.68 22.13 5.13
C GLY A 791 -31.64 21.61 4.05
N GLU A 792 -32.76 22.30 3.81
CA GLU A 792 -33.70 21.97 2.74
C GLU A 792 -33.04 22.02 1.36
N LEU A 793 -32.23 23.07 1.12
CA LEU A 793 -31.57 23.31 -0.17
C LEU A 793 -30.20 22.61 -0.24
N PRO A 794 -29.81 22.07 -1.41
CA PRO A 794 -28.47 21.53 -1.61
C PRO A 794 -27.41 22.64 -1.52
N VAL A 795 -26.28 22.33 -0.91
CA VAL A 795 -25.14 23.23 -0.73
C VAL A 795 -23.94 22.71 -1.51
N ILE A 796 -23.46 23.47 -2.50
CA ILE A 796 -22.31 23.12 -3.31
C ILE A 796 -21.06 23.83 -2.79
N CYS A 797 -19.95 23.11 -2.66
CA CYS A 797 -18.62 23.70 -2.44
C CYS A 797 -17.69 23.40 -3.63
N ASP A 798 -16.97 24.42 -4.11
CA ASP A 798 -16.08 24.33 -5.27
C ASP A 798 -14.68 23.77 -4.97
N MET A 799 -14.46 23.23 -3.77
CA MET A 799 -13.17 22.71 -3.36
C MET A 799 -13.35 21.47 -2.48
N SER A 800 -12.95 20.31 -3.00
CA SER A 800 -13.19 19.01 -2.35
C SER A 800 -12.57 18.88 -0.95
N PRO A 801 -11.36 19.41 -0.67
CA PRO A 801 -10.85 19.44 0.71
C PRO A 801 -11.68 20.26 1.69
N CYS A 802 -12.31 21.35 1.23
CA CYS A 802 -13.21 22.11 2.07
C CYS A 802 -14.49 21.33 2.36
N LEU A 803 -15.07 20.71 1.33
CA LEU A 803 -16.28 19.93 1.48
C LEU A 803 -16.11 18.73 2.41
N LEU A 804 -15.04 17.94 2.25
CA LEU A 804 -14.79 16.78 3.11
C LEU A 804 -14.75 17.23 4.58
N HIS A 805 -14.00 18.29 4.88
CA HIS A 805 -13.94 18.85 6.23
C HIS A 805 -15.31 19.34 6.69
N MET A 806 -16.12 19.94 5.81
CA MET A 806 -17.49 20.36 6.14
C MET A 806 -18.40 19.17 6.50
N ARG A 807 -18.31 18.05 5.75
CA ARG A 807 -19.06 16.82 6.05
C ARG A 807 -18.65 16.19 7.38
N GLU A 808 -17.39 16.35 7.78
CA GLU A 808 -16.86 15.84 9.05
C GLU A 808 -17.24 16.70 10.26
N THR A 809 -17.51 18.01 10.07
CA THR A 809 -17.57 18.98 11.19
C THR A 809 -18.86 19.78 11.31
N LEU A 810 -19.63 19.96 10.24
CA LEU A 810 -20.85 20.77 10.25
C LEU A 810 -22.10 19.95 10.59
N ASP A 811 -23.22 20.65 10.78
CA ASP A 811 -24.52 20.06 11.09
C ASP A 811 -24.98 19.08 10.00
N LYS A 812 -25.38 17.88 10.41
CA LYS A 812 -25.81 16.78 9.53
C LYS A 812 -27.06 17.12 8.69
N ARG A 813 -27.83 18.14 9.06
CA ARG A 813 -28.97 18.62 8.26
C ARG A 813 -28.54 19.23 6.93
N LEU A 814 -27.31 19.75 6.84
CA LEU A 814 -26.81 20.36 5.62
C LEU A 814 -26.57 19.29 4.53
N ARG A 815 -27.24 19.44 3.39
CA ARG A 815 -27.05 18.59 2.21
C ARG A 815 -25.85 19.09 1.40
N LEU A 816 -24.66 18.62 1.76
CA LEU A 816 -23.37 19.11 1.24
C LEU A 816 -22.90 18.29 0.03
N TYR A 817 -22.60 18.95 -1.09
CA TYR A 817 -22.15 18.32 -2.34
C TYR A 817 -20.85 18.92 -2.88
N ASP A 818 -20.01 18.05 -3.46
CA ASP A 818 -18.82 18.47 -4.23
C ASP A 818 -19.25 19.04 -5.57
N GLN A 819 -18.44 19.91 -6.17
CA GLN A 819 -18.71 20.38 -7.53
C GLN A 819 -18.87 19.23 -8.53
N VAL A 820 -18.04 18.19 -8.45
CA VAL A 820 -18.14 17.02 -9.37
C VAL A 820 -19.38 16.21 -9.07
N GLU A 821 -19.63 15.94 -7.79
CA GLU A 821 -20.78 15.16 -7.34
C GLU A 821 -22.09 15.83 -7.71
N PHE A 822 -22.19 17.15 -7.53
CA PHE A 822 -23.38 17.91 -7.88
C PHE A 822 -23.58 17.96 -9.40
N ILE A 823 -22.51 18.18 -10.18
CA ILE A 823 -22.59 18.14 -11.64
C ILE A 823 -23.07 16.76 -12.11
N HIS A 824 -22.53 15.70 -11.53
CA HIS A 824 -22.90 14.32 -11.85
C HIS A 824 -24.35 14.00 -11.50
N ASP A 825 -24.77 14.26 -10.26
CA ASP A 825 -26.04 13.78 -9.72
C ASP A 825 -27.24 14.65 -10.10
N PHE A 826 -27.03 15.94 -10.38
CA PHE A 826 -28.12 16.90 -10.61
C PHE A 826 -28.08 17.60 -11.97
N LEU A 827 -26.89 17.74 -12.58
CA LEU A 827 -26.73 18.59 -13.76
C LEU A 827 -26.53 17.81 -15.06
N LEU A 828 -26.22 16.52 -15.02
CA LEU A 828 -25.98 15.73 -16.24
C LEU A 828 -27.19 15.71 -17.18
N ASP A 829 -28.40 15.63 -16.63
CA ASP A 829 -29.64 15.58 -17.41
C ASP A 829 -30.19 16.99 -17.76
N CYS A 830 -29.74 18.01 -17.03
CA CYS A 830 -30.18 19.39 -17.20
C CYS A 830 -29.29 20.19 -18.15
N LEU A 831 -28.09 19.68 -18.50
CA LEU A 831 -27.12 20.35 -19.36
C LEU A 831 -26.97 19.59 -20.69
N GLN A 832 -26.84 20.33 -21.78
CA GLN A 832 -26.53 19.73 -23.08
C GLN A 832 -25.01 19.66 -23.27
N PHE A 833 -24.44 18.44 -23.29
CA PHE A 833 -23.00 18.23 -23.44
C PHE A 833 -22.58 18.05 -24.90
N THR A 834 -21.61 18.85 -25.33
CA THR A 834 -20.86 18.68 -26.58
C THR A 834 -19.42 18.31 -26.27
N ARG A 835 -19.02 17.07 -26.61
CA ARG A 835 -17.65 16.59 -26.38
C ARG A 835 -16.63 17.46 -27.13
N GLN A 836 -15.64 17.92 -26.39
CA GLN A 836 -14.54 18.72 -26.90
C GLN A 836 -13.47 17.80 -27.54
N PRO A 837 -12.88 18.19 -28.68
CA PRO A 837 -11.85 17.40 -29.38
C PRO A 837 -10.48 17.53 -28.69
N VAL A 838 -10.42 17.12 -27.42
CA VAL A 838 -9.24 17.20 -26.56
C VAL A 838 -9.01 15.88 -25.83
N SER A 839 -7.74 15.57 -25.59
CA SER A 839 -7.31 14.51 -24.68
C SER A 839 -6.95 15.14 -23.35
N VAL A 840 -7.61 14.71 -22.26
CA VAL A 840 -7.48 15.35 -20.95
C VAL A 840 -6.96 14.37 -19.91
N ALA A 841 -6.07 14.85 -19.04
CA ALA A 841 -5.66 14.11 -17.84
C ALA A 841 -6.50 14.57 -16.64
N ILE A 842 -7.04 13.65 -15.86
CA ILE A 842 -7.79 14.00 -14.63
C ILE A 842 -7.05 13.53 -13.37
N HIS A 843 -7.11 14.33 -12.31
CA HIS A 843 -6.62 13.95 -10.98
C HIS A 843 -7.74 14.03 -9.95
N THR A 844 -8.14 12.87 -9.43
CA THR A 844 -8.99 12.77 -8.24
C THR A 844 -8.19 13.18 -7.02
N THR A 845 -8.64 14.22 -6.32
CA THR A 845 -7.97 14.66 -5.09
C THR A 845 -8.15 13.65 -3.95
N CYS A 846 -7.22 13.65 -2.99
CA CYS A 846 -7.30 12.79 -1.81
C CYS A 846 -8.64 12.89 -1.06
N SER A 847 -9.23 14.09 -1.04
CA SER A 847 -10.54 14.32 -0.42
C SER A 847 -11.68 13.71 -1.23
N SER A 848 -11.62 13.78 -2.56
CA SER A 848 -12.60 13.12 -3.44
C SER A 848 -12.53 11.60 -3.36
N THR A 849 -11.33 11.03 -3.23
CA THR A 849 -11.15 9.60 -2.98
C THR A 849 -11.78 9.16 -1.67
N LYS A 850 -11.59 9.92 -0.59
CA LYS A 850 -12.26 9.66 0.70
C LYS A 850 -13.79 9.79 0.64
N MET A 851 -14.31 10.50 -0.35
CA MET A 851 -15.74 10.66 -0.60
C MET A 851 -16.27 9.74 -1.72
N HIS A 852 -15.43 8.84 -2.26
CA HIS A 852 -15.76 7.91 -3.35
C HIS A 852 -16.29 8.60 -4.62
N LEU A 853 -15.62 9.68 -5.05
CA LEU A 853 -16.02 10.50 -6.20
C LEU A 853 -15.23 10.23 -7.49
N GLU A 854 -14.34 9.23 -7.51
CA GLU A 854 -13.50 8.87 -8.65
C GLU A 854 -14.32 8.61 -9.92
N GLU A 855 -15.31 7.74 -9.81
CA GLU A 855 -16.15 7.33 -10.94
C GLU A 855 -16.96 8.52 -11.44
N LYS A 856 -17.53 9.32 -10.53
CA LYS A 856 -18.27 10.54 -10.89
C LYS A 856 -17.37 11.53 -11.64
N LEU A 857 -16.14 11.75 -11.19
CA LEU A 857 -15.17 12.62 -11.88
C LEU A 857 -14.84 12.10 -13.28
N HIS A 858 -14.59 10.80 -13.40
CA HIS A 858 -14.31 10.16 -14.69
C HIS A 858 -15.51 10.28 -15.64
N THR A 859 -16.73 10.03 -15.17
CA THR A 859 -17.97 10.15 -15.94
C THR A 859 -18.19 11.58 -16.43
N VAL A 860 -18.06 12.58 -15.54
CA VAL A 860 -18.18 14.00 -15.91
C VAL A 860 -17.13 14.39 -16.95
N ALA A 861 -15.86 14.00 -16.77
CA ALA A 861 -14.81 14.27 -17.74
C ALA A 861 -15.07 13.59 -19.10
N SER A 862 -15.56 12.34 -19.10
CA SER A 862 -15.88 11.56 -20.30
C SER A 862 -17.08 12.09 -21.08
N ARG A 863 -17.99 12.81 -20.41
CA ARG A 863 -19.06 13.57 -21.07
C ARG A 863 -18.54 14.81 -21.77
N CYS A 864 -17.42 15.38 -21.30
CA CYS A 864 -16.90 16.64 -21.81
C CYS A 864 -15.77 16.51 -22.83
N ALA A 865 -14.96 15.45 -22.78
CA ALA A 865 -13.77 15.28 -23.61
C ALA A 865 -13.82 14.02 -24.49
N GLN A 866 -13.08 14.02 -25.59
CA GLN A 866 -12.98 12.87 -26.48
C GLN A 866 -12.22 11.71 -25.84
N LYS A 867 -11.17 12.01 -25.06
CA LYS A 867 -10.33 11.02 -24.39
C LYS A 867 -9.98 11.50 -22.98
N VAL A 868 -10.13 10.61 -22.00
CA VAL A 868 -9.81 10.86 -20.60
C VAL A 868 -8.69 9.91 -20.17
N ILE A 869 -7.66 10.46 -19.54
CA ILE A 869 -6.51 9.74 -19.02
C ILE A 869 -6.48 9.94 -17.51
N VAL A 870 -6.41 8.84 -16.76
CA VAL A 870 -6.20 8.87 -15.30
C VAL A 870 -4.73 8.52 -15.06
N PRO A 871 -3.87 9.48 -14.67
CA PRO A 871 -2.46 9.22 -14.44
C PRO A 871 -2.25 8.14 -13.37
N GLU A 872 -1.47 7.13 -13.70
CA GLU A 872 -1.18 6.01 -12.81
C GLU A 872 -0.20 6.42 -11.70
N ASN A 873 -0.35 5.81 -10.51
CA ASN A 873 0.50 5.99 -9.33
C ASN A 873 0.52 7.42 -8.75
N ILE A 874 -0.52 8.23 -9.02
CA ILE A 874 -0.69 9.58 -8.47
C ILE A 874 -1.87 9.61 -7.50
N GLY A 875 -1.63 9.27 -6.23
CA GLY A 875 -2.65 9.30 -5.18
C GLY A 875 -2.82 10.68 -4.54
N CYS A 876 -1.73 11.31 -4.10
CA CYS A 876 -1.73 12.64 -3.48
C CYS A 876 -0.91 13.62 -4.32
N CYS A 877 -1.36 14.87 -4.42
CA CYS A 877 -0.61 15.94 -5.07
C CYS A 877 0.53 16.50 -4.21
N GLY A 878 0.66 16.12 -2.94
CA GLY A 878 1.70 16.60 -2.01
C GLY A 878 1.57 18.07 -1.59
N TRP A 879 0.56 18.80 -2.08
CA TRP A 879 0.44 20.25 -1.88
C TRP A 879 -0.17 20.65 -0.53
N ALA A 880 -1.10 19.84 -0.01
CA ALA A 880 -1.65 19.92 1.35
C ALA A 880 -1.97 21.35 1.85
N GLY A 881 -2.81 22.09 1.12
CA GLY A 881 -3.16 23.47 1.46
C GLY A 881 -2.11 24.46 0.97
N ASP A 882 -1.35 25.07 1.87
CA ASP A 882 -0.27 26.00 1.52
C ASP A 882 1.12 25.37 1.59
N ARG A 883 1.22 24.09 1.99
CA ARG A 883 2.50 23.40 2.16
C ARG A 883 3.32 23.33 0.89
N GLY A 884 2.71 23.19 -0.29
CA GLY A 884 3.45 23.21 -1.55
C GLY A 884 4.17 24.53 -1.86
N PHE A 885 3.82 25.63 -1.19
CA PHE A 885 4.57 26.89 -1.27
C PHE A 885 5.85 26.88 -0.41
N PHE A 886 5.86 26.10 0.67
CA PHE A 886 6.94 26.11 1.68
C PHE A 886 7.82 24.86 1.61
N TYR A 887 7.26 23.74 1.12
CA TYR A 887 7.90 22.43 0.95
C TYR A 887 7.66 21.89 -0.47
N PRO A 888 8.09 22.61 -1.53
CA PRO A 888 7.89 22.20 -2.92
C PRO A 888 8.49 20.83 -3.23
N GLU A 889 9.52 20.40 -2.51
CA GLU A 889 10.12 19.08 -2.61
C GLU A 889 9.15 17.93 -2.27
N LEU A 890 8.16 18.16 -1.38
CA LEU A 890 7.10 17.19 -1.10
C LEU A 890 6.18 17.01 -2.31
N ASN A 891 5.83 18.12 -2.97
CA ASN A 891 5.04 18.09 -4.20
C ASN A 891 5.79 17.37 -5.34
N ASN A 892 7.08 17.66 -5.50
CA ASN A 892 7.92 17.00 -6.50
C ASN A 892 8.00 15.49 -6.23
N SER A 893 8.26 15.08 -4.98
CA SER A 893 8.31 13.67 -4.58
C SER A 893 7.01 12.92 -4.87
N ALA A 894 5.87 13.56 -4.61
CA ALA A 894 4.55 12.97 -4.85
C ALA A 894 4.21 12.80 -6.33
N LEU A 895 4.73 13.69 -7.20
CA LEU A 895 4.34 13.80 -8.61
C LEU A 895 5.44 13.40 -9.60
N THR A 896 6.55 12.82 -9.14
CA THR A 896 7.65 12.34 -10.00
C THR A 896 7.19 11.55 -11.23
N PRO A 897 6.26 10.57 -11.15
CA PRO A 897 5.85 9.80 -12.33
C PRO A 897 4.85 10.53 -13.24
N LEU A 898 4.28 11.67 -12.81
CA LEU A 898 3.14 12.31 -13.45
C LEU A 898 3.40 12.64 -14.93
N ARG A 899 4.57 13.22 -15.25
CA ARG A 899 4.91 13.65 -16.61
C ARG A 899 4.85 12.51 -17.63
N HIS A 900 5.22 11.30 -17.24
CA HIS A 900 5.11 10.13 -18.12
C HIS A 900 3.68 9.56 -18.11
N SER A 901 3.02 9.58 -16.95
CA SER A 901 1.67 9.04 -16.77
C SER A 901 0.55 9.81 -17.51
N ILE A 902 0.76 11.09 -17.88
CA ILE A 902 -0.24 11.87 -18.64
C ILE A 902 -0.32 11.48 -20.13
N ARG A 903 0.64 10.74 -20.66
CA ARG A 903 0.70 10.28 -22.06
C ARG A 903 0.51 11.43 -23.06
N ASP A 904 -0.53 11.36 -23.89
CA ASP A 904 -0.88 12.33 -24.95
C ASP A 904 -1.91 13.39 -24.50
N ALA A 905 -2.16 13.55 -23.19
CA ALA A 905 -3.05 14.59 -22.70
C ALA A 905 -2.50 16.00 -23.00
N THR A 906 -3.36 16.89 -23.50
CA THR A 906 -3.01 18.28 -23.80
C THR A 906 -3.43 19.25 -22.69
N GLU A 907 -4.40 18.88 -21.87
CA GLU A 907 -4.91 19.67 -20.74
C GLU A 907 -5.16 18.78 -19.52
N GLY A 908 -4.98 19.33 -18.31
CA GLY A 908 -5.22 18.64 -17.05
C GLY A 908 -6.42 19.21 -16.30
N TYR A 909 -7.14 18.37 -15.55
CA TYR A 909 -8.25 18.81 -14.69
C TYR A 909 -8.24 18.16 -13.31
N SER A 910 -8.64 18.92 -12.30
CA SER A 910 -8.84 18.46 -10.92
C SER A 910 -9.98 19.26 -10.26
N ASN A 911 -10.21 19.08 -8.97
CA ASN A 911 -11.28 19.73 -8.20
C ASN A 911 -10.76 20.40 -6.90
N SER A 912 -9.47 20.74 -6.88
CA SER A 912 -8.83 21.48 -5.80
C SER A 912 -7.81 22.46 -6.35
N ARG A 913 -8.04 23.75 -6.05
CA ARG A 913 -7.21 24.85 -6.56
C ARG A 913 -5.72 24.70 -6.25
N THR A 914 -5.39 24.12 -5.11
CA THR A 914 -4.00 23.94 -4.66
C THR A 914 -3.34 22.74 -5.33
N CYS A 915 -4.07 21.64 -5.56
CA CYS A 915 -3.53 20.52 -6.33
C CYS A 915 -3.32 20.90 -7.81
N GLU A 916 -4.20 21.72 -8.39
CA GLU A 916 -4.02 22.24 -9.76
C GLU A 916 -2.66 22.91 -9.97
N ILE A 917 -2.16 23.65 -8.96
CA ILE A 917 -0.83 24.28 -9.01
C ILE A 917 0.27 23.21 -9.08
N GLY A 918 0.28 22.28 -8.13
CA GLY A 918 1.30 21.24 -8.02
C GLY A 918 1.35 20.30 -9.23
N LEU A 919 0.17 19.93 -9.74
CA LEU A 919 0.03 19.11 -10.95
C LEU A 919 0.54 19.85 -12.18
N SER A 920 0.27 21.15 -12.32
CA SER A 920 0.78 21.95 -13.43
C SER A 920 2.31 22.05 -13.43
N ILE A 921 2.91 22.19 -12.24
CA ILE A 921 4.37 22.26 -12.08
C ILE A 921 5.05 20.98 -12.57
N ASN A 922 4.48 19.81 -12.27
CA ASN A 922 5.13 18.50 -12.49
C ASN A 922 4.69 17.75 -13.75
N SER A 923 3.58 18.13 -14.38
CA SER A 923 3.07 17.45 -15.58
C SER A 923 3.60 18.02 -16.90
N GLY A 924 3.95 19.30 -16.93
CA GLY A 924 4.27 20.02 -18.17
C GLY A 924 3.04 20.56 -18.93
N ILE A 925 1.82 20.32 -18.44
CA ILE A 925 0.57 20.88 -18.97
C ILE A 925 -0.18 21.64 -17.86
N ALA A 926 -1.08 22.55 -18.22
CA ALA A 926 -1.87 23.28 -17.23
C ALA A 926 -3.00 22.39 -16.68
N TYR A 927 -3.06 22.27 -15.35
CA TYR A 927 -4.19 21.69 -14.63
C TYR A 927 -5.18 22.78 -14.20
N LYS A 928 -6.47 22.52 -14.45
CA LYS A 928 -7.58 23.46 -14.19
C LYS A 928 -8.66 22.83 -13.34
N SER A 929 -9.54 23.66 -12.76
CA SER A 929 -10.77 23.11 -12.18
C SER A 929 -11.61 22.46 -13.28
N ILE A 930 -12.16 21.27 -13.01
CA ILE A 930 -13.06 20.54 -13.91
C ILE A 930 -14.27 21.39 -14.35
N VAL A 931 -14.65 22.39 -13.56
CA VAL A 931 -15.70 23.36 -13.88
C VAL A 931 -15.41 24.10 -15.20
N TYR A 932 -14.13 24.39 -15.53
CA TYR A 932 -13.81 25.00 -16.82
C TYR A 932 -14.14 24.07 -18.00
N LEU A 933 -13.85 22.77 -17.86
CA LEU A 933 -14.15 21.79 -18.91
C LEU A 933 -15.65 21.63 -19.09
N VAL A 934 -16.40 21.52 -17.99
CA VAL A 934 -17.86 21.39 -18.02
C VAL A 934 -18.51 22.64 -18.60
N ASP A 935 -18.12 23.85 -18.16
CA ASP A 935 -18.66 25.10 -18.72
C ASP A 935 -18.36 25.22 -20.23
N LYS A 936 -17.18 24.82 -20.68
CA LYS A 936 -16.82 24.82 -22.11
C LYS A 936 -17.61 23.79 -22.92
N ALA A 937 -17.91 22.64 -22.33
CA ALA A 937 -18.59 21.53 -22.99
C ALA A 937 -20.13 21.63 -22.92
N THR A 938 -20.70 22.62 -22.24
CA THR A 938 -22.15 22.68 -21.99
C THR A 938 -22.78 24.00 -22.44
N THR A 939 -24.02 23.90 -22.91
CA THR A 939 -24.91 25.03 -23.20
C THR A 939 -26.16 24.98 -22.33
#